data_AF-A0A2U2S3H2-F1
#
_entry.id   AF-A0A2U2S3H2-F1
#
_cell.length_a   1.000
_cell.length_b   1.000
_cell.length_c   1.000
_cell.angle_alpha   90.00
_cell.angle_beta   90.00
_cell.angle_gamma   90.00
#
_symmetry.space_group_name_H-M   'P 1'
#
loop_
_entity.id
_entity.type
_entity.pdbx_description
1 polymer ?
#
loop_
_entity_poly.entity_id
_entity_poly.type
_entity_poly.pdbx_seq_one_letter_code
_entity_poly.pdbx_strand_id
1 'polypeptide(L)'
;MKTTRSTSALLQVICFFGLILALFFSSLPPVFAQASPFLNLSVNTDSPPLYDIYEIRFDLLTKYEGRDRFDPAIVDPRAIFTLPDGRQETMPGFFKQEESPQWAIRYAPRVPGEYKVTLILTDANGTQTLSDALTFTTAPARSSGFVEVDPNNPVRLRTSNGDGFVMIGVNTAWEDDLYNRTWDLGMVKTFDAMQAYNMNFGRVFGDALWTAYFLEAYGTQRERGYARLYEGLGNYQLEAAHDGDLIFQNAQERDIYFSYVLLEHLAFAKGYQWERNAYNAANGGPCEVNTCFWTNPIAKEFIQRRMRYIFARYGSYRSFAFLEFWNEVDNGTHNMWTAETQADVLAWHEEMDAYWKSIDFYRRPTTTSYAWRDHQWPEDYNQYQNSWPAMPYFDVVNQHRYPSNFGTVTVETWLDQVRWMQGSADHPRPAYIGEYAVVGETATVRDPFGHYFHDGAWVPFFFAEAAGTNLIWRVDALFRPTSPTSDGYRAFGAFIRPEFKVLPSMKFYPPEKVTANVQVGKYANKERALLLFRDFDADPVKNNTRNQPKVEPFSYTLQGLADGDYVIEFWHTMSGEVLSRAGAVSTNGAITFDVPSFQRALAVKVYAGTFVPTPTPAPSATPAPTETAAPLLATQTPLATEAGSSPVAAPAPLGAWTVALGIGILIAASTAIYWLRGRKSK
;
A
#
# COMPACT_ATOMS: atom_id res chain seq x y z
N MET A 1 -31.85 -72.50 -54.07
CA MET A 1 -32.35 -71.96 -52.80
C MET A 1 -31.77 -72.84 -51.68
N LYS A 2 -30.54 -72.64 -51.20
CA LYS A 2 -30.04 -71.49 -50.39
C LYS A 2 -30.93 -71.28 -49.15
N THR A 3 -30.59 -71.93 -48.03
CA THR A 3 -29.79 -71.39 -46.90
C THR A 3 -30.52 -70.29 -46.12
N THR A 4 -31.23 -70.66 -45.06
CA THR A 4 -31.56 -69.77 -43.92
C THR A 4 -32.11 -70.59 -42.74
N ARG A 5 -31.29 -71.50 -42.19
CA ARG A 5 -31.56 -72.11 -40.86
C ARG A 5 -30.41 -71.93 -39.86
N SER A 6 -29.38 -71.15 -40.21
CA SER A 6 -28.17 -70.99 -39.37
C SER A 6 -28.04 -69.62 -38.68
N THR A 7 -28.96 -68.68 -38.90
CA THR A 7 -28.87 -67.32 -38.35
C THR A 7 -29.47 -67.16 -36.95
N SER A 8 -30.38 -68.04 -36.50
CA SER A 8 -30.97 -67.91 -35.16
C SER A 8 -30.06 -68.42 -34.03
N ALA A 9 -29.23 -69.44 -34.30
CA ALA A 9 -28.30 -69.97 -33.31
C ALA A 9 -27.11 -69.03 -33.07
N LEU A 10 -26.63 -68.32 -34.10
CA LEU A 10 -25.54 -67.36 -33.98
C LEU A 10 -25.97 -66.11 -33.21
N LEU A 11 -27.21 -65.63 -33.41
CA LEU A 11 -27.76 -64.49 -32.65
C LEU A 11 -27.94 -64.80 -31.17
N GLN A 12 -28.35 -66.03 -30.82
CA GLN A 12 -28.50 -66.44 -29.43
C GLN A 12 -27.15 -66.56 -28.70
N VAL A 13 -26.10 -67.01 -29.38
CA VAL A 13 -24.74 -67.07 -28.80
C VAL A 13 -24.14 -65.67 -28.62
N ILE A 14 -24.38 -64.74 -29.57
CA ILE A 14 -23.92 -63.35 -29.45
C ILE A 14 -24.65 -62.61 -28.31
N CYS A 15 -25.96 -62.82 -28.14
CA CYS A 15 -26.70 -62.26 -27.01
C CYS A 15 -26.26 -62.84 -25.66
N PHE A 16 -25.93 -64.14 -25.60
CA PHE A 16 -25.44 -64.78 -24.38
C PHE A 16 -24.03 -64.31 -23.99
N PHE A 17 -23.12 -64.14 -24.97
CA PHE A 17 -21.79 -63.57 -24.73
C PHE A 17 -21.86 -62.07 -24.40
N GLY A 18 -22.78 -61.31 -25.01
CA GLY A 18 -23.03 -59.91 -24.66
C GLY A 18 -23.54 -59.74 -23.23
N LEU A 19 -24.39 -60.65 -22.76
CA LEU A 19 -24.89 -60.65 -21.37
C LEU A 19 -23.80 -61.02 -20.36
N ILE A 20 -22.92 -61.97 -20.70
CA ILE A 20 -21.78 -62.36 -19.85
C ILE A 20 -20.72 -61.26 -19.80
N LEU A 21 -20.47 -60.55 -20.91
CA LEU A 21 -19.58 -59.38 -20.91
C LEU A 21 -20.18 -58.21 -20.10
N ALA A 22 -21.49 -57.96 -20.21
CA ALA A 22 -22.17 -56.94 -19.41
C ALA A 22 -22.19 -57.27 -17.90
N LEU A 23 -22.25 -58.56 -17.55
CA LEU A 23 -22.13 -59.04 -16.15
C LEU A 23 -20.68 -59.00 -15.63
N PHE A 24 -19.67 -59.11 -16.50
CA PHE A 24 -18.26 -58.92 -16.14
C PHE A 24 -17.90 -57.44 -15.92
N PHE A 25 -18.51 -56.51 -16.67
CA PHE A 25 -18.29 -55.06 -16.47
C PHE A 25 -19.12 -54.46 -15.32
N SER A 26 -20.18 -55.13 -14.86
CA SER A 26 -20.99 -54.71 -13.70
C SER A 26 -20.55 -55.32 -12.36
N SER A 27 -19.50 -56.15 -12.37
CA SER A 27 -18.92 -56.78 -11.17
C SER A 27 -17.51 -56.29 -10.84
N LEU A 28 -17.01 -55.27 -11.55
CA LEU A 28 -15.88 -54.51 -11.04
C LEU A 28 -16.36 -53.77 -9.78
N PRO A 29 -15.67 -53.91 -8.63
CA PRO A 29 -15.96 -53.05 -7.50
C PRO A 29 -15.88 -51.60 -8.00
N PRO A 30 -16.77 -50.69 -7.57
CA PRO A 30 -16.57 -49.28 -7.86
C PRO A 30 -15.13 -48.97 -7.45
N VAL A 31 -14.31 -48.58 -8.43
CA VAL A 31 -13.03 -47.95 -8.12
C VAL A 31 -13.45 -46.67 -7.43
N PHE A 32 -13.51 -46.71 -6.10
CA PHE A 32 -13.66 -45.51 -5.30
C PHE A 32 -12.46 -44.65 -5.72
N ALA A 33 -12.72 -43.59 -6.47
CA ALA A 33 -11.72 -42.59 -6.76
C ALA A 33 -11.20 -42.13 -5.40
N GLN A 34 -9.97 -42.53 -5.07
CA GLN A 34 -9.30 -42.06 -3.88
C GLN A 34 -8.83 -40.66 -4.21
N ALA A 35 -9.33 -39.67 -3.46
CA ALA A 35 -8.93 -38.27 -3.63
C ALA A 35 -7.39 -38.14 -3.62
N SER A 36 -6.86 -37.23 -4.44
CA SER A 36 -5.42 -37.11 -4.63
C SER A 36 -4.71 -36.88 -3.29
N PRO A 37 -3.69 -37.68 -2.92
CA PRO A 37 -2.99 -37.47 -1.66
C PRO A 37 -2.08 -36.24 -1.70
N PHE A 38 -1.96 -35.58 -0.54
CA PHE A 38 -0.84 -34.67 -0.24
C PHE A 38 0.49 -35.46 -0.21
N LEU A 39 1.50 -34.94 -0.89
CA LEU A 39 2.86 -35.49 -0.97
C LEU A 39 3.88 -34.43 -0.51
N ASN A 40 5.09 -34.86 -0.13
CA ASN A 40 6.20 -33.95 0.22
C ASN A 40 5.82 -32.85 1.22
N LEU A 41 4.93 -33.17 2.15
CA LEU A 41 4.43 -32.23 3.15
C LEU A 41 5.57 -31.77 4.07
N SER A 42 5.77 -30.46 4.16
CA SER A 42 6.79 -29.84 5.00
C SER A 42 6.34 -28.46 5.50
N VAL A 43 6.98 -27.98 6.55
CA VAL A 43 6.72 -26.66 7.15
C VAL A 43 8.03 -25.88 7.33
N ASN A 44 7.96 -24.56 7.32
CA ASN A 44 9.14 -23.71 7.53
C ASN A 44 9.58 -23.63 9.00
N THR A 45 8.67 -23.84 9.96
CA THR A 45 8.96 -23.80 11.40
C THR A 45 7.84 -24.47 12.20
N ASP A 46 8.16 -25.08 13.34
CA ASP A 46 7.17 -25.65 14.27
C ASP A 46 6.75 -24.66 15.38
N SER A 47 7.35 -23.46 15.40
CA SER A 47 7.04 -22.41 16.38
C SER A 47 7.09 -21.01 15.77
N PRO A 48 6.12 -20.66 14.90
CA PRO A 48 6.03 -19.34 14.31
C PRO A 48 5.76 -18.29 15.42
N PRO A 49 6.49 -17.15 15.46
CA PRO A 49 6.09 -16.00 16.26
C PRO A 49 4.68 -15.54 15.89
N LEU A 50 3.96 -14.94 16.85
CA LEU A 50 2.71 -14.24 16.52
C LEU A 50 2.95 -13.22 15.41
N TYR A 51 2.02 -13.22 14.46
CA TYR A 51 1.99 -12.40 13.24
C TYR A 51 3.04 -12.74 12.16
N ASP A 52 3.91 -13.74 12.39
CA ASP A 52 4.87 -14.23 11.39
C ASP A 52 4.31 -15.43 10.62
N ILE A 53 4.84 -15.67 9.42
CA ILE A 53 4.30 -16.68 8.49
C ILE A 53 4.71 -18.10 8.91
N TYR A 54 3.71 -18.94 9.13
CA TYR A 54 3.76 -20.40 9.08
C TYR A 54 3.38 -20.86 7.66
N GLU A 55 4.32 -21.44 6.93
CA GLU A 55 4.14 -21.89 5.57
C GLU A 55 4.19 -23.42 5.51
N ILE A 56 3.11 -24.02 5.02
CA ILE A 56 3.00 -25.43 4.70
C ILE A 56 3.27 -25.58 3.20
N ARG A 57 4.18 -26.47 2.83
CA ARG A 57 4.54 -26.79 1.44
C ARG A 57 4.23 -28.25 1.14
N PHE A 58 3.74 -28.53 -0.04
CA PHE A 58 3.37 -29.88 -0.45
C PHE A 58 3.29 -30.00 -1.98
N ASP A 59 3.24 -31.24 -2.44
CA ASP A 59 2.85 -31.61 -3.79
C ASP A 59 1.51 -32.34 -3.76
N LEU A 60 0.87 -32.41 -4.92
CA LEU A 60 -0.30 -33.24 -5.16
C LEU A 60 0.09 -34.39 -6.09
N LEU A 61 -0.48 -35.57 -5.88
CA LEU A 61 -0.24 -36.72 -6.78
C LEU A 61 -0.73 -36.42 -8.21
N THR A 62 -1.90 -35.82 -8.32
CA THR A 62 -2.44 -35.33 -9.60
C THR A 62 -1.73 -34.04 -9.97
N LYS A 63 -1.23 -33.99 -11.22
CA LYS A 63 -0.62 -32.78 -11.78
C LYS A 63 -1.69 -31.95 -12.48
N TYR A 64 -1.65 -30.65 -12.26
CA TYR A 64 -2.52 -29.66 -12.87
C TYR A 64 -1.66 -28.69 -13.69
N GLU A 65 -2.10 -28.36 -14.90
CA GLU A 65 -1.36 -27.52 -15.84
C GLU A 65 -2.19 -26.33 -16.31
N GLY A 66 -1.54 -25.30 -16.85
CA GLY A 66 -2.21 -24.11 -17.36
C GLY A 66 -3.12 -23.44 -16.33
N ARG A 67 -4.37 -23.18 -16.72
CA ARG A 67 -5.36 -22.45 -15.90
C ARG A 67 -5.88 -23.29 -14.75
N ASP A 68 -5.91 -24.61 -14.92
CA ASP A 68 -6.56 -25.54 -14.00
C ASP A 68 -5.92 -25.49 -12.61
N ARG A 69 -4.60 -25.27 -12.54
CA ARG A 69 -3.86 -25.16 -11.25
C ARG A 69 -4.20 -23.90 -10.44
N PHE A 70 -4.89 -22.94 -11.04
CA PHE A 70 -5.33 -21.70 -10.39
C PHE A 70 -6.85 -21.64 -10.19
N ASP A 71 -7.59 -22.65 -10.67
CA ASP A 71 -9.05 -22.70 -10.57
C ASP A 71 -9.50 -23.54 -9.35
N PRO A 72 -10.06 -22.91 -8.29
CA PRO A 72 -10.53 -23.64 -7.12
C PRO A 72 -11.76 -24.53 -7.41
N ALA A 73 -12.42 -24.40 -8.57
CA ALA A 73 -13.44 -25.36 -8.99
C ALA A 73 -12.84 -26.68 -9.51
N ILE A 74 -11.55 -26.70 -9.85
CA ILE A 74 -10.83 -27.87 -10.37
C ILE A 74 -9.92 -28.49 -9.30
N VAL A 75 -9.21 -27.64 -8.54
CA VAL A 75 -8.29 -28.07 -7.49
C VAL A 75 -8.26 -27.04 -6.34
N ASP A 76 -8.78 -27.44 -5.19
CA ASP A 76 -8.92 -26.58 -4.00
C ASP A 76 -8.23 -27.20 -2.78
N PRO A 77 -6.89 -27.10 -2.69
CA PRO A 77 -6.20 -27.35 -1.44
C PRO A 77 -6.49 -26.20 -0.48
N ARG A 78 -6.77 -26.51 0.78
CA ARG A 78 -7.00 -25.54 1.87
C ARG A 78 -6.63 -26.14 3.22
N ALA A 79 -6.41 -25.29 4.20
CA ALA A 79 -6.23 -25.70 5.59
C ALA A 79 -7.23 -25.02 6.50
N ILE A 80 -7.79 -25.80 7.43
CA ILE A 80 -8.53 -25.27 8.58
C ILE A 80 -7.56 -25.21 9.76
N PHE A 81 -7.32 -24.01 10.25
CA PHE A 81 -6.57 -23.75 11.48
C PHE A 81 -7.56 -23.65 12.63
N THR A 82 -7.49 -24.60 13.57
CA THR A 82 -8.18 -24.49 14.86
C THR A 82 -7.28 -23.73 15.81
N LEU A 83 -7.75 -22.56 16.24
CA LEU A 83 -7.05 -21.63 17.11
C LEU A 83 -7.05 -22.13 18.57
N PRO A 84 -6.15 -21.62 19.43
CA PRO A 84 -6.12 -21.93 20.86
C PRO A 84 -7.44 -21.65 21.60
N ASP A 85 -8.23 -20.69 21.10
CA ASP A 85 -9.53 -20.31 21.65
C ASP A 85 -10.71 -21.09 21.05
N GLY A 86 -10.43 -22.08 20.19
CA GLY A 86 -11.42 -22.96 19.56
C GLY A 86 -12.06 -22.39 18.29
N ARG A 87 -11.77 -21.14 17.90
CA ARG A 87 -12.22 -20.62 16.60
C ARG A 87 -11.52 -21.36 15.46
N GLN A 88 -12.15 -21.34 14.28
CA GLN A 88 -11.59 -21.92 13.07
C GLN A 88 -11.43 -20.86 11.98
N GLU A 89 -10.29 -20.89 11.31
CA GLU A 89 -9.98 -20.04 10.17
C GLU A 89 -9.55 -20.92 9.00
N THR A 90 -10.12 -20.68 7.81
CA THR A 90 -9.82 -21.46 6.61
C THR A 90 -8.91 -20.66 5.69
N MET A 91 -7.68 -21.14 5.50
CA MET A 91 -6.74 -20.54 4.56
C MET A 91 -6.73 -21.35 3.25
N PRO A 92 -6.96 -20.69 2.09
CA PRO A 92 -6.80 -21.36 0.81
C PRO A 92 -5.33 -21.64 0.49
N GLY A 93 -5.07 -22.76 -0.16
CA GLY A 93 -3.80 -23.06 -0.80
C GLY A 93 -3.69 -22.45 -2.19
N PHE A 94 -2.46 -22.38 -2.68
CA PHE A 94 -2.14 -21.81 -3.99
C PHE A 94 -0.99 -22.58 -4.67
N PHE A 95 -1.01 -22.59 -6.00
CA PHE A 95 0.11 -23.06 -6.81
C PHE A 95 1.25 -22.03 -6.73
N LYS A 96 2.36 -22.40 -6.10
CA LYS A 96 3.46 -21.50 -5.76
C LYS A 96 4.47 -21.37 -6.89
N GLN A 97 4.86 -22.49 -7.49
CA GLN A 97 5.99 -22.60 -8.42
C GLN A 97 5.93 -23.94 -9.17
N GLU A 98 6.71 -24.07 -10.24
CA GLU A 98 6.77 -25.30 -11.03
C GLU A 98 7.57 -26.41 -10.35
N GLU A 99 8.57 -26.03 -9.54
CA GLU A 99 9.44 -26.97 -8.84
C GLU A 99 8.80 -27.52 -7.56
N SER A 100 9.00 -28.80 -7.29
CA SER A 100 8.55 -29.43 -6.04
C SER A 100 9.24 -28.80 -4.79
N PRO A 101 8.51 -28.54 -3.68
CA PRO A 101 7.06 -28.62 -3.57
C PRO A 101 6.33 -27.48 -4.32
N GLN A 102 5.35 -27.85 -5.14
CA GLN A 102 4.67 -26.93 -6.06
C GLN A 102 3.60 -26.07 -5.40
N TRP A 103 3.02 -26.52 -4.30
CA TRP A 103 1.89 -25.87 -3.63
C TRP A 103 2.27 -25.36 -2.25
N ALA A 104 1.58 -24.32 -1.79
CA ALA A 104 1.73 -23.81 -0.44
C ALA A 104 0.42 -23.32 0.17
N ILE A 105 0.39 -23.30 1.51
CA ILE A 105 -0.60 -22.64 2.35
C ILE A 105 0.18 -21.78 3.35
N ARG A 106 -0.13 -20.49 3.44
CA ARG A 106 0.53 -19.55 4.36
C ARG A 106 -0.45 -19.02 5.39
N TYR A 107 -0.12 -19.11 6.67
CA TYR A 107 -0.93 -18.60 7.76
C TYR A 107 -0.08 -17.80 8.75
N ALA A 108 -0.64 -16.75 9.34
CA ALA A 108 0.02 -15.94 10.37
C ALA A 108 -0.84 -15.96 11.65
N PRO A 109 -0.39 -16.62 12.73
CA PRO A 109 -1.18 -16.79 13.94
C PRO A 109 -1.34 -15.47 14.70
N ARG A 110 -2.54 -15.24 15.25
CA ARG A 110 -2.91 -14.01 15.97
C ARG A 110 -3.32 -14.23 17.41
N VAL A 111 -3.44 -15.49 17.84
CA VAL A 111 -3.80 -15.87 19.21
C VAL A 111 -2.65 -16.69 19.80
N PRO A 112 -2.09 -16.34 20.97
CA PRO A 112 -1.03 -17.14 21.56
C PRO A 112 -1.54 -18.52 21.98
N GLY A 113 -0.81 -19.58 21.62
CA GLY A 113 -1.07 -20.94 22.08
C GLY A 113 -0.81 -22.01 21.02
N GLU A 114 -1.41 -23.18 21.24
CA GLU A 114 -1.34 -24.34 20.34
C GLU A 114 -2.40 -24.27 19.25
N TYR A 115 -1.98 -24.51 18.01
CA TYR A 115 -2.83 -24.61 16.83
C TYR A 115 -2.87 -26.05 16.32
N LYS A 116 -4.03 -26.45 15.80
CA LYS A 116 -4.20 -27.69 15.05
C LYS A 116 -4.58 -27.39 13.61
N VAL A 117 -3.97 -28.09 12.67
CA VAL A 117 -4.16 -27.88 11.24
C VAL A 117 -4.79 -29.11 10.61
N THR A 118 -5.95 -28.93 10.00
CA THR A 118 -6.59 -29.94 9.14
C THR A 118 -6.39 -29.55 7.68
N LEU A 119 -5.78 -30.45 6.88
CA LEU A 119 -5.60 -30.23 5.44
C LEU A 119 -6.77 -30.84 4.68
N ILE A 120 -7.28 -30.11 3.70
CA ILE A 120 -8.39 -30.54 2.83
C ILE A 120 -7.98 -30.31 1.38
N LEU A 121 -8.18 -31.31 0.54
CA LEU A 121 -8.08 -31.19 -0.91
C LEU A 121 -9.40 -31.60 -1.53
N THR A 122 -10.01 -30.72 -2.33
CA THR A 122 -11.13 -31.06 -3.20
C THR A 122 -10.70 -30.98 -4.66
N ASP A 123 -10.89 -32.04 -5.42
CA ASP A 123 -10.62 -32.13 -6.86
C ASP A 123 -11.62 -33.07 -7.57
N ALA A 124 -11.39 -33.35 -8.86
CA ALA A 124 -12.22 -34.28 -9.63
C ALA A 124 -12.24 -35.73 -9.08
N ASN A 125 -11.28 -36.11 -8.25
CA ASN A 125 -11.19 -37.42 -7.60
C ASN A 125 -11.94 -37.46 -6.25
N GLY A 126 -12.50 -36.34 -5.80
CA GLY A 126 -13.32 -36.24 -4.58
C GLY A 126 -12.73 -35.27 -3.56
N THR A 127 -12.94 -35.54 -2.27
CA THR A 127 -12.38 -34.74 -1.18
C THR A 127 -11.54 -35.61 -0.25
N GLN A 128 -10.29 -35.24 -0.05
CA GLN A 128 -9.42 -35.78 0.99
C GLN A 128 -9.38 -34.84 2.17
N THR A 129 -9.51 -35.38 3.39
CA THR A 129 -9.31 -34.65 4.64
C THR A 129 -8.26 -35.35 5.49
N LEU A 130 -7.21 -34.63 5.86
CA LEU A 130 -6.22 -35.05 6.84
C LEU A 130 -6.43 -34.23 8.12
N SER A 131 -7.22 -34.78 9.05
CA SER A 131 -7.49 -34.14 10.35
C SER A 131 -6.26 -34.15 11.24
N ASP A 132 -6.02 -33.04 11.95
CA ASP A 132 -4.86 -32.85 12.84
C ASP A 132 -3.53 -33.24 12.17
N ALA A 133 -3.41 -32.97 10.86
CA ALA A 133 -2.25 -33.30 10.04
C ALA A 133 -0.96 -32.64 10.54
N LEU A 134 -1.08 -31.44 11.10
CA LEU A 134 0.03 -30.69 11.69
C LEU A 134 -0.45 -30.00 12.98
N THR A 135 0.50 -29.72 13.88
CA THR A 135 0.30 -28.90 15.07
C THR A 135 1.50 -27.96 15.23
N PHE A 136 1.29 -26.78 15.80
CA PHE A 136 2.37 -25.87 16.16
C PHE A 136 2.00 -25.03 17.37
N THR A 137 2.99 -24.50 18.09
CA THR A 137 2.77 -23.56 19.20
C THR A 137 3.44 -22.23 18.91
N THR A 138 2.70 -21.13 19.08
CA THR A 138 3.20 -19.79 18.76
C THR A 138 4.35 -19.36 19.68
N ALA A 139 5.38 -18.74 19.11
CA ALA A 139 6.37 -17.98 19.87
C ALA A 139 5.87 -16.54 20.17
N PRO A 140 6.48 -15.81 21.13
CA PRO A 140 6.11 -14.41 21.41
C PRO A 140 6.17 -13.52 20.16
N ALA A 141 5.26 -12.53 20.09
CA ALA A 141 5.23 -11.56 19.01
C ALA A 141 6.55 -10.80 18.88
N ARG A 142 6.99 -10.58 17.63
CA ARG A 142 8.17 -9.75 17.28
C ARG A 142 7.79 -8.46 16.55
N SER A 143 6.50 -8.27 16.29
CA SER A 143 5.95 -7.15 15.54
C SER A 143 4.61 -6.72 16.13
N SER A 144 4.08 -5.59 15.67
CA SER A 144 2.76 -5.10 16.08
C SER A 144 1.60 -5.82 15.40
N GLY A 145 1.88 -6.58 14.34
CA GLY A 145 0.91 -7.40 13.61
C GLY A 145 0.17 -6.65 12.50
N PHE A 146 -1.07 -7.05 12.22
CA PHE A 146 -1.86 -6.57 11.08
C PHE A 146 -2.53 -5.23 11.39
N VAL A 147 -2.66 -4.35 10.39
CA VAL A 147 -3.40 -3.09 10.54
C VAL A 147 -4.91 -3.35 10.41
N GLU A 148 -5.71 -2.76 11.29
CA GLU A 148 -7.17 -2.80 11.30
C GLU A 148 -7.75 -1.43 11.71
N VAL A 149 -9.03 -1.19 11.42
CA VAL A 149 -9.76 -0.05 12.00
C VAL A 149 -9.88 -0.26 13.50
N ASP A 150 -9.67 0.80 14.29
CA ASP A 150 -9.82 0.71 15.74
C ASP A 150 -11.31 0.55 16.12
N PRO A 151 -11.73 -0.58 16.72
CA PRO A 151 -13.11 -0.81 17.10
C PRO A 151 -13.61 0.14 18.20
N ASN A 152 -12.71 0.80 18.93
CA ASN A 152 -13.08 1.79 19.94
C ASN A 152 -13.13 3.22 19.40
N ASN A 153 -12.49 3.47 18.26
CA ASN A 153 -12.51 4.76 17.59
C ASN A 153 -12.41 4.58 16.06
N PRO A 154 -13.55 4.47 15.36
CA PRO A 154 -13.59 4.06 13.96
C PRO A 154 -13.03 5.10 12.97
N VAL A 155 -12.62 6.30 13.40
CA VAL A 155 -11.81 7.21 12.55
C VAL A 155 -10.31 6.92 12.61
N ARG A 156 -9.87 5.94 13.41
CA ARG A 156 -8.46 5.62 13.61
C ARG A 156 -8.13 4.20 13.19
N LEU A 157 -6.83 3.98 13.06
CA LEU A 157 -6.24 2.67 12.78
C LEU A 157 -5.48 2.19 14.01
N ARG A 158 -5.38 0.88 14.13
CA ARG A 158 -4.52 0.20 15.10
C ARG A 158 -3.92 -1.04 14.47
N THR A 159 -2.98 -1.64 15.18
CA THR A 159 -2.44 -2.95 14.83
C THR A 159 -3.07 -4.03 15.71
N SER A 160 -2.99 -5.30 15.28
CA SER A 160 -3.63 -6.43 15.95
C SER A 160 -3.07 -6.74 17.35
N ASN A 161 -1.94 -6.14 17.74
CA ASN A 161 -1.43 -6.19 19.12
C ASN A 161 -2.07 -5.11 20.03
N GLY A 162 -2.90 -4.21 19.47
CA GLY A 162 -3.57 -3.13 20.18
C GLY A 162 -2.90 -1.76 20.09
N ASP A 163 -1.70 -1.65 19.52
CA ASP A 163 -1.02 -0.36 19.36
C ASP A 163 -1.71 0.49 18.29
N GLY A 164 -1.84 1.80 18.52
CA GLY A 164 -2.32 2.74 17.52
C GLY A 164 -1.43 2.76 16.29
N PHE A 165 -2.01 2.99 15.12
CA PHE A 165 -1.28 3.05 13.86
C PHE A 165 -1.55 4.37 13.16
N VAL A 166 -0.50 5.14 12.91
CA VAL A 166 -0.56 6.37 12.11
C VAL A 166 0.22 6.11 10.83
N MET A 167 -0.42 6.34 9.67
CA MET A 167 0.28 6.21 8.39
C MET A 167 1.27 7.35 8.22
N ILE A 168 2.52 7.03 7.90
CA ILE A 168 3.59 7.99 7.66
C ILE A 168 4.27 7.56 6.37
N GLY A 169 4.03 8.25 5.27
CA GLY A 169 4.25 7.58 4.01
C GLY A 169 4.28 8.38 2.74
N VAL A 170 4.62 7.64 1.69
CA VAL A 170 4.65 8.06 0.30
C VAL A 170 4.06 6.96 -0.55
N ASN A 171 3.60 7.28 -1.74
CA ASN A 171 3.40 6.28 -2.77
C ASN A 171 4.77 5.72 -3.12
N THR A 172 4.88 4.40 -3.07
CA THR A 172 6.07 3.68 -3.52
C THR A 172 5.88 3.18 -4.95
N ALA A 173 4.60 3.01 -5.32
CA ALA A 173 4.01 2.70 -6.62
C ALA A 173 4.54 1.42 -7.28
N TRP A 174 5.82 1.36 -7.62
CA TRP A 174 6.44 0.24 -8.32
C TRP A 174 7.97 0.23 -8.21
N GLU A 175 8.62 -0.82 -8.71
CA GLU A 175 10.07 -0.96 -8.74
C GLU A 175 10.76 0.12 -9.58
N ASP A 176 11.86 0.66 -9.06
CA ASP A 176 12.61 1.77 -9.65
C ASP A 176 13.79 1.28 -10.52
N ASP A 177 14.22 2.11 -11.47
CA ASP A 177 15.42 1.85 -12.28
C ASP A 177 16.69 2.09 -11.45
N LEU A 178 17.63 1.16 -11.51
CA LEU A 178 18.94 1.34 -10.91
C LEU A 178 19.89 1.93 -11.95
N TYR A 179 20.85 2.75 -11.49
CA TYR A 179 21.82 3.44 -12.37
C TYR A 179 22.58 2.53 -13.37
N ASN A 180 22.65 1.22 -13.08
CA ASN A 180 23.26 0.20 -13.92
C ASN A 180 22.25 -0.55 -14.85
N ARG A 181 21.02 -0.05 -15.02
CA ARG A 181 19.93 -0.72 -15.77
C ARG A 181 19.52 -2.08 -15.19
N THR A 182 19.70 -2.27 -13.89
CA THR A 182 19.09 -3.37 -13.14
C THR A 182 17.89 -2.84 -12.36
N TRP A 183 17.04 -3.71 -11.81
CA TRP A 183 15.77 -3.30 -11.22
C TRP A 183 15.71 -3.67 -9.75
N ASP A 184 15.18 -2.77 -8.95
CA ASP A 184 14.92 -3.03 -7.53
C ASP A 184 13.62 -3.83 -7.37
N LEU A 185 13.61 -5.07 -7.87
CA LEU A 185 12.40 -5.91 -7.96
C LEU A 185 11.68 -6.08 -6.61
N GLY A 186 12.42 -6.06 -5.50
CA GLY A 186 11.88 -6.13 -4.15
C GLY A 186 11.61 -4.77 -3.48
N MET A 187 11.77 -3.66 -4.22
CA MET A 187 11.63 -2.28 -3.76
C MET A 187 12.50 -1.92 -2.53
N VAL A 188 13.62 -2.64 -2.36
CA VAL A 188 14.51 -2.58 -1.20
C VAL A 188 15.02 -1.16 -0.95
N LYS A 189 15.44 -0.44 -2.00
CA LYS A 189 16.00 0.91 -1.87
C LYS A 189 14.96 1.94 -1.50
N THR A 190 13.75 1.81 -2.04
CA THR A 190 12.62 2.67 -1.67
C THR A 190 12.25 2.43 -0.21
N PHE A 191 12.19 1.18 0.22
CA PHE A 191 11.88 0.83 1.60
C PHE A 191 13.00 1.21 2.58
N ASP A 192 14.28 1.04 2.23
CA ASP A 192 15.41 1.53 3.02
C ASP A 192 15.35 3.06 3.19
N ALA A 193 15.02 3.79 2.12
CA ALA A 193 14.85 5.23 2.18
C ALA A 193 13.67 5.60 3.09
N MET A 194 12.50 4.95 2.95
CA MET A 194 11.36 5.17 3.85
C MET A 194 11.73 4.97 5.33
N GLN A 195 12.43 3.88 5.65
CA GLN A 195 12.88 3.61 7.01
C GLN A 195 13.82 4.72 7.53
N ALA A 196 14.75 5.19 6.71
CA ALA A 196 15.67 6.28 7.05
C ALA A 196 14.95 7.63 7.30
N TYR A 197 13.78 7.83 6.71
CA TYR A 197 12.90 8.98 6.96
C TYR A 197 11.74 8.66 7.93
N ASN A 198 11.88 7.63 8.78
CA ASN A 198 10.90 7.22 9.80
C ASN A 198 9.48 6.93 9.26
N MET A 199 9.34 6.67 7.96
CA MET A 199 8.08 6.29 7.32
C MET A 199 7.76 4.82 7.62
N ASN A 200 6.47 4.48 7.59
CA ASN A 200 5.96 3.13 7.86
C ASN A 200 4.83 2.71 6.89
N PHE A 201 4.41 3.58 5.98
CA PHE A 201 3.27 3.31 5.10
C PHE A 201 3.54 3.69 3.64
N GLY A 202 3.04 2.91 2.69
CA GLY A 202 3.03 3.30 1.29
C GLY A 202 1.88 2.71 0.48
N ARG A 203 1.88 2.97 -0.83
CA ARG A 203 0.95 2.36 -1.80
C ARG A 203 1.74 1.69 -2.90
N VAL A 204 1.48 0.41 -3.15
CA VAL A 204 2.14 -0.43 -4.17
C VAL A 204 1.09 -0.88 -5.19
N PHE A 205 1.37 -0.65 -6.48
CA PHE A 205 0.41 -0.90 -7.56
C PHE A 205 0.59 -2.32 -8.07
N GLY A 206 -0.36 -3.20 -7.74
CA GLY A 206 -0.33 -4.63 -8.05
C GLY A 206 -0.72 -5.01 -9.48
N ASP A 207 -1.27 -4.07 -10.25
CA ASP A 207 -1.80 -4.31 -11.60
C ASP A 207 -1.40 -3.22 -12.60
N ALA A 208 -0.14 -2.81 -12.55
CA ALA A 208 0.45 -1.98 -13.60
C ALA A 208 1.27 -2.87 -14.55
N LEU A 209 0.93 -2.91 -15.85
CA LEU A 209 1.60 -3.80 -16.83
C LEU A 209 3.13 -3.61 -16.90
N TRP A 210 3.62 -2.42 -16.56
CA TRP A 210 5.04 -2.09 -16.53
C TRP A 210 5.78 -2.56 -15.27
N THR A 211 5.10 -3.27 -14.37
CA THR A 211 5.69 -3.82 -13.15
C THR A 211 6.08 -5.28 -13.33
N ALA A 212 7.22 -5.66 -12.77
CA ALA A 212 7.76 -7.01 -12.86
C ALA A 212 6.88 -8.04 -12.13
N TYR A 213 6.02 -7.60 -11.23
CA TYR A 213 5.16 -8.43 -10.39
C TYR A 213 3.69 -8.41 -10.80
N PHE A 214 3.39 -7.92 -12.01
CA PHE A 214 2.06 -8.00 -12.62
C PHE A 214 1.63 -9.47 -12.80
N LEU A 215 0.42 -9.84 -12.39
CA LEU A 215 0.02 -11.26 -12.35
C LEU A 215 -0.58 -11.80 -13.66
N GLU A 216 -1.32 -10.98 -14.41
CA GLU A 216 -2.27 -11.49 -15.39
C GLU A 216 -2.43 -10.58 -16.62
N ALA A 217 -1.69 -10.86 -17.69
CA ALA A 217 -1.76 -10.17 -18.99
C ALA A 217 -2.03 -11.17 -20.12
N TYR A 218 -1.95 -10.71 -21.37
CA TYR A 218 -1.82 -11.59 -22.53
C TYR A 218 -0.57 -11.27 -23.36
N GLY A 219 0.10 -12.32 -23.83
CA GLY A 219 1.25 -12.23 -24.72
C GLY A 219 2.57 -11.92 -24.01
N THR A 220 3.63 -11.74 -24.80
CA THR A 220 4.95 -11.37 -24.26
C THR A 220 4.99 -9.88 -23.93
N GLN A 221 5.09 -9.55 -22.65
CA GLN A 221 5.35 -8.19 -22.20
C GLN A 221 6.84 -7.97 -22.09
N ARG A 222 7.31 -6.82 -22.58
CA ARG A 222 8.71 -6.38 -22.55
C ARG A 222 8.74 -4.98 -21.96
N GLU A 223 8.75 -4.93 -20.65
CA GLU A 223 8.67 -3.68 -19.89
C GLU A 223 9.90 -3.62 -18.99
N ARG A 224 10.43 -2.41 -18.76
CA ARG A 224 11.51 -2.13 -17.80
C ARG A 224 12.57 -3.23 -17.73
N GLY A 225 13.20 -3.55 -18.86
CA GLY A 225 14.34 -4.48 -18.93
C GLY A 225 14.05 -5.95 -18.60
N TYR A 226 12.81 -6.35 -18.32
CA TYR A 226 12.40 -7.74 -18.19
C TYR A 226 11.48 -8.15 -19.35
N ALA A 227 11.37 -9.46 -19.59
CA ALA A 227 10.47 -10.02 -20.59
C ALA A 227 9.74 -11.23 -20.02
N ARG A 228 8.41 -11.20 -19.99
CA ARG A 228 7.58 -12.28 -19.45
C ARG A 228 6.49 -12.65 -20.44
N LEU A 229 6.28 -13.95 -20.61
CA LEU A 229 5.12 -14.46 -21.33
C LEU A 229 3.95 -14.57 -20.35
N TYR A 230 2.83 -13.96 -20.71
CA TYR A 230 1.56 -14.10 -20.00
C TYR A 230 0.56 -14.88 -20.85
N GLU A 231 -0.12 -15.83 -20.22
CA GLU A 231 -0.97 -16.82 -20.89
C GLU A 231 -2.47 -16.46 -20.82
N GLY A 232 -2.79 -15.21 -20.53
CA GLY A 232 -4.16 -14.70 -20.49
C GLY A 232 -4.87 -14.93 -19.16
N LEU A 233 -6.18 -14.73 -19.21
CA LEU A 233 -7.07 -14.74 -18.04
C LEU A 233 -6.97 -16.05 -17.24
N GLY A 234 -6.94 -15.99 -15.92
CA GLY A 234 -6.83 -17.11 -15.00
C GLY A 234 -5.47 -17.83 -14.99
N ASN A 235 -4.48 -17.39 -15.76
CA ASN A 235 -3.14 -17.97 -15.79
C ASN A 235 -2.14 -16.99 -15.18
N TYR A 236 -1.90 -17.11 -13.87
CA TYR A 236 -1.00 -16.18 -13.17
C TYR A 236 0.47 -16.47 -13.48
N GLN A 237 1.23 -15.41 -13.76
CA GLN A 237 2.65 -15.51 -14.07
C GLN A 237 3.45 -15.75 -12.76
N LEU A 238 4.10 -16.91 -12.64
CA LEU A 238 4.67 -17.39 -11.37
C LEU A 238 5.93 -16.64 -10.92
N GLU A 239 6.76 -16.18 -11.86
CA GLU A 239 7.93 -15.35 -11.52
C GLU A 239 7.46 -13.98 -10.98
N ALA A 240 6.36 -13.44 -11.51
CA ALA A 240 5.79 -12.17 -11.11
C ALA A 240 5.12 -12.30 -9.75
N ALA A 241 4.45 -13.43 -9.54
CA ALA A 241 3.94 -13.78 -8.23
C ALA A 241 5.08 -13.96 -7.18
N HIS A 242 6.25 -14.46 -7.60
CA HIS A 242 7.42 -14.53 -6.73
C HIS A 242 8.03 -13.15 -6.44
N ASP A 243 8.11 -12.26 -7.42
CA ASP A 243 8.61 -10.89 -7.17
C ASP A 243 7.67 -10.12 -6.24
N GLY A 244 6.36 -10.36 -6.32
CA GLY A 244 5.39 -9.89 -5.33
C GLY A 244 5.74 -10.37 -3.91
N ASP A 245 6.12 -11.64 -3.74
CA ASP A 245 6.58 -12.17 -2.44
C ASP A 245 7.78 -11.36 -1.91
N LEU A 246 8.75 -11.03 -2.77
CA LEU A 246 9.92 -10.25 -2.38
C LEU A 246 9.52 -8.85 -1.90
N ILE A 247 8.55 -8.18 -2.53
CA ILE A 247 8.09 -6.86 -2.10
C ILE A 247 7.46 -6.92 -0.71
N PHE A 248 6.51 -7.85 -0.50
CA PHE A 248 5.86 -8.01 0.80
C PHE A 248 6.86 -8.38 1.90
N GLN A 249 7.81 -9.28 1.62
CA GLN A 249 8.86 -9.67 2.55
C GLN A 249 9.77 -8.49 2.90
N ASN A 250 10.30 -7.78 1.89
CA ASN A 250 11.22 -6.67 2.11
C ASN A 250 10.58 -5.52 2.90
N ALA A 251 9.30 -5.23 2.66
CA ALA A 251 8.54 -4.26 3.44
C ALA A 251 8.38 -4.74 4.90
N GLN A 252 8.01 -6.01 5.10
CA GLN A 252 7.84 -6.58 6.43
C GLN A 252 9.13 -6.54 7.27
N GLU A 253 10.27 -6.88 6.68
CA GLU A 253 11.60 -6.84 7.33
C GLU A 253 11.98 -5.43 7.81
N ARG A 254 11.38 -4.39 7.22
CA ARG A 254 11.61 -2.97 7.55
C ARG A 254 10.51 -2.33 8.37
N ASP A 255 9.51 -3.12 8.78
CA ASP A 255 8.29 -2.63 9.44
C ASP A 255 7.55 -1.55 8.60
N ILE A 256 7.50 -1.79 7.29
CA ILE A 256 6.74 -1.01 6.32
C ILE A 256 5.48 -1.79 5.96
N TYR A 257 4.37 -1.07 6.04
CA TYR A 257 3.03 -1.47 5.67
C TYR A 257 2.68 -0.79 4.36
N PHE A 258 1.82 -1.39 3.56
CA PHE A 258 1.32 -0.70 2.37
C PHE A 258 -0.11 -1.11 2.01
N SER A 259 -0.78 -0.17 1.33
CA SER A 259 -1.95 -0.48 0.53
C SER A 259 -1.51 -1.18 -0.75
N TYR A 260 -2.02 -2.39 -0.99
CA TYR A 260 -1.87 -3.07 -2.27
C TYR A 260 -3.01 -2.64 -3.18
N VAL A 261 -2.68 -1.92 -4.24
CA VAL A 261 -3.66 -1.41 -5.20
C VAL A 261 -3.91 -2.48 -6.26
N LEU A 262 -5.09 -3.10 -6.19
CA LEU A 262 -5.46 -4.26 -6.98
C LEU A 262 -5.56 -3.96 -8.47
N LEU A 263 -6.13 -2.81 -8.83
CA LEU A 263 -6.32 -2.35 -10.21
C LEU A 263 -5.85 -0.90 -10.34
N GLU A 264 -5.26 -0.56 -11.47
CA GLU A 264 -4.90 0.82 -11.78
C GLU A 264 -5.62 1.33 -13.04
N HIS A 265 -5.87 2.64 -13.08
CA HIS A 265 -6.70 3.29 -14.08
C HIS A 265 -6.30 3.04 -15.56
N LEU A 266 -5.01 2.97 -15.89
CA LEU A 266 -4.55 2.77 -17.28
C LEU A 266 -4.79 1.34 -17.78
N ALA A 267 -4.89 0.34 -16.89
CA ALA A 267 -5.18 -1.06 -17.23
C ALA A 267 -6.44 -1.21 -18.10
N PHE A 268 -7.40 -0.28 -17.95
CA PHE A 268 -8.67 -0.26 -18.69
C PHE A 268 -8.79 0.88 -19.69
N ALA A 269 -7.73 1.67 -19.90
CA ALA A 269 -7.72 2.75 -20.89
C ALA A 269 -7.41 2.24 -22.31
N LYS A 270 -8.28 2.59 -23.27
CA LYS A 270 -8.09 2.29 -24.69
C LYS A 270 -6.93 3.10 -25.27
N GLY A 271 -6.13 2.48 -26.12
CA GLY A 271 -4.89 3.06 -26.65
C GLY A 271 -3.72 3.03 -25.67
N TYR A 272 -3.92 2.42 -24.49
CA TYR A 272 -2.90 2.23 -23.47
C TYR A 272 -2.74 0.73 -23.17
N GLN A 273 -3.43 0.23 -22.14
CA GLN A 273 -3.25 -1.15 -21.68
C GLN A 273 -4.44 -2.06 -21.99
N TRP A 274 -5.61 -1.52 -22.33
CA TRP A 274 -6.80 -2.33 -22.60
C TRP A 274 -6.57 -3.37 -23.69
N GLU A 275 -5.80 -3.03 -24.72
CA GLU A 275 -5.45 -3.93 -25.83
C GLU A 275 -4.63 -5.15 -25.39
N ARG A 276 -3.95 -5.08 -24.24
CA ARG A 276 -3.13 -6.17 -23.67
C ARG A 276 -3.75 -6.79 -22.41
N ASN A 277 -4.81 -6.19 -21.90
CA ASN A 277 -5.52 -6.61 -20.70
C ASN A 277 -6.13 -8.01 -20.93
N ALA A 278 -5.97 -8.92 -19.96
CA ALA A 278 -6.44 -10.30 -20.06
C ALA A 278 -7.98 -10.42 -20.12
N TYR A 279 -8.72 -9.42 -19.62
CA TYR A 279 -10.18 -9.39 -19.68
C TYR A 279 -10.72 -9.03 -21.07
N ASN A 280 -9.89 -8.47 -21.95
CA ASN A 280 -10.28 -8.11 -23.31
C ASN A 280 -10.54 -9.37 -24.15
N ALA A 281 -11.68 -9.42 -24.85
CA ALA A 281 -12.08 -10.53 -25.71
C ALA A 281 -11.09 -10.81 -26.85
N ALA A 282 -10.36 -9.80 -27.34
CA ALA A 282 -9.30 -9.98 -28.32
C ALA A 282 -8.13 -10.83 -27.77
N ASN A 283 -7.99 -10.90 -26.45
CA ASN A 283 -6.97 -11.66 -25.72
C ASN A 283 -7.53 -12.95 -25.09
N GLY A 284 -8.76 -13.34 -25.45
CA GLY A 284 -9.43 -14.52 -24.90
C GLY A 284 -10.20 -14.27 -23.58
N GLY A 285 -10.33 -13.01 -23.15
CA GLY A 285 -11.19 -12.62 -22.04
C GLY A 285 -12.68 -12.50 -22.40
N PRO A 286 -13.57 -12.19 -21.44
CA PRO A 286 -15.01 -12.16 -21.67
C PRO A 286 -15.55 -10.80 -22.15
N CYS A 287 -14.74 -9.75 -22.17
CA CYS A 287 -15.22 -8.37 -22.37
C CYS A 287 -14.85 -7.81 -23.74
N GLU A 288 -15.84 -7.54 -24.59
CA GLU A 288 -15.63 -6.87 -25.88
C GLU A 288 -15.19 -5.40 -25.73
N VAL A 289 -15.64 -4.75 -24.65
CA VAL A 289 -15.26 -3.38 -24.26
C VAL A 289 -14.93 -3.35 -22.77
N ASN A 290 -14.09 -2.40 -22.36
CA ASN A 290 -13.61 -2.25 -20.99
C ASN A 290 -14.73 -2.17 -19.95
N THR A 291 -15.79 -1.39 -20.20
CA THR A 291 -16.92 -1.22 -19.25
C THR A 291 -17.72 -2.50 -18.99
N CYS A 292 -17.62 -3.52 -19.86
CA CYS A 292 -18.22 -4.83 -19.63
C CYS A 292 -17.65 -5.51 -18.36
N PHE A 293 -16.46 -5.13 -17.92
CA PHE A 293 -15.82 -5.63 -16.69
C PHE A 293 -16.70 -5.45 -15.45
N TRP A 294 -17.49 -4.37 -15.39
CA TRP A 294 -18.34 -4.08 -14.24
C TRP A 294 -19.49 -5.06 -14.05
N THR A 295 -19.97 -5.67 -15.12
CA THR A 295 -21.24 -6.42 -15.12
C THR A 295 -21.11 -7.85 -15.60
N ASN A 296 -20.08 -8.18 -16.37
CA ASN A 296 -19.90 -9.52 -16.91
C ASN A 296 -19.63 -10.53 -15.78
N PRO A 297 -20.48 -11.56 -15.62
CA PRO A 297 -20.34 -12.51 -14.51
C PRO A 297 -19.04 -13.32 -14.58
N ILE A 298 -18.52 -13.60 -15.78
CA ILE A 298 -17.25 -14.29 -15.96
C ILE A 298 -16.09 -13.38 -15.54
N ALA A 299 -16.13 -12.09 -15.90
CA ALA A 299 -15.10 -11.13 -15.46
C ALA A 299 -15.07 -11.00 -13.93
N LYS A 300 -16.25 -10.88 -13.30
CA LYS A 300 -16.40 -10.82 -11.84
C LYS A 300 -15.85 -12.09 -11.16
N GLU A 301 -16.14 -13.25 -11.71
CA GLU A 301 -15.60 -14.51 -11.19
C GLU A 301 -14.06 -14.55 -11.27
N PHE A 302 -13.47 -14.15 -12.40
CA PHE A 302 -12.01 -14.17 -12.56
C PHE A 302 -11.29 -13.19 -11.63
N ILE A 303 -11.85 -11.99 -11.40
CA ILE A 303 -11.24 -11.06 -10.45
C ILE A 303 -11.39 -11.58 -9.00
N GLN A 304 -12.49 -12.28 -8.67
CA GLN A 304 -12.63 -12.99 -7.39
C GLN A 304 -11.58 -14.10 -7.22
N ARG A 305 -11.34 -14.91 -8.27
CA ARG A 305 -10.27 -15.92 -8.27
C ARG A 305 -8.89 -15.29 -8.07
N ARG A 306 -8.63 -14.15 -8.71
CA ARG A 306 -7.37 -13.40 -8.53
C ARG A 306 -7.21 -12.89 -7.11
N MET A 307 -8.28 -12.34 -6.53
CA MET A 307 -8.30 -11.94 -5.11
C MET A 307 -8.06 -13.12 -4.17
N ARG A 308 -8.67 -14.30 -4.43
CA ARG A 308 -8.38 -15.53 -3.67
C ARG A 308 -6.92 -15.92 -3.75
N TYR A 309 -6.31 -15.87 -4.93
CA TYR A 309 -4.89 -16.20 -5.12
C TYR A 309 -3.96 -15.20 -4.42
N ILE A 310 -4.25 -13.90 -4.54
CA ILE A 310 -3.55 -12.82 -3.81
C ILE A 310 -3.66 -13.03 -2.30
N PHE A 311 -4.85 -13.37 -1.79
CA PHE A 311 -5.05 -13.64 -0.37
C PHE A 311 -4.28 -14.90 0.08
N ALA A 312 -4.40 -16.00 -0.65
CA ALA A 312 -3.71 -17.25 -0.33
C ALA A 312 -2.19 -17.10 -0.32
N ARG A 313 -1.64 -16.34 -1.28
CA ARG A 313 -0.19 -16.14 -1.43
C ARG A 313 0.35 -15.04 -0.52
N TYR A 314 -0.31 -13.88 -0.47
CA TYR A 314 0.21 -12.68 0.21
C TYR A 314 -0.53 -12.29 1.49
N GLY A 315 -1.72 -12.82 1.74
CA GLY A 315 -2.59 -12.41 2.86
C GLY A 315 -2.00 -12.66 4.25
N SER A 316 -0.96 -13.48 4.38
CA SER A 316 -0.27 -13.70 5.66
C SER A 316 0.90 -12.74 5.90
N TYR A 317 1.28 -11.91 4.94
CA TYR A 317 2.23 -10.81 5.20
C TYR A 317 1.52 -9.67 5.92
N ARG A 318 2.06 -9.26 7.06
CA ARG A 318 1.52 -8.09 7.80
C ARG A 318 1.76 -6.77 7.06
N SER A 319 2.76 -6.73 6.18
CA SER A 319 3.01 -5.58 5.31
C SER A 319 1.86 -5.31 4.32
N PHE A 320 1.03 -6.32 4.02
CA PHE A 320 -0.24 -6.14 3.31
C PHE A 320 -1.27 -5.53 4.24
N ALA A 321 -1.25 -4.20 4.37
CA ALA A 321 -2.05 -3.48 5.34
C ALA A 321 -3.46 -3.21 4.83
N PHE A 322 -3.61 -2.62 3.64
CA PHE A 322 -4.91 -2.34 3.02
C PHE A 322 -5.03 -3.04 1.68
N LEU A 323 -6.26 -3.41 1.31
CA LEU A 323 -6.61 -3.66 -0.08
C LEU A 323 -7.27 -2.40 -0.65
N GLU A 324 -6.64 -1.80 -1.65
CA GLU A 324 -7.27 -0.77 -2.46
C GLU A 324 -7.75 -1.38 -3.77
N PHE A 325 -9.05 -1.35 -4.04
CA PHE A 325 -9.61 -2.00 -5.22
C PHE A 325 -9.14 -1.35 -6.51
N TRP A 326 -9.04 -0.02 -6.52
CA TRP A 326 -8.76 0.73 -7.74
C TRP A 326 -8.05 2.05 -7.46
N ASN A 327 -6.97 2.32 -8.20
CA ASN A 327 -6.34 3.64 -8.24
C ASN A 327 -7.09 4.58 -9.19
N GLU A 328 -7.70 5.65 -8.70
CA GLU A 328 -8.40 6.67 -9.51
C GLU A 328 -9.48 6.08 -10.43
N VAL A 329 -10.47 5.41 -9.85
CA VAL A 329 -11.52 4.73 -10.63
C VAL A 329 -12.45 5.68 -11.41
N ASP A 330 -12.34 6.98 -11.14
CA ASP A 330 -13.02 8.06 -11.84
C ASP A 330 -12.14 8.75 -12.90
N ASN A 331 -10.95 8.22 -13.21
CA ASN A 331 -10.05 8.86 -14.15
C ASN A 331 -10.64 8.85 -15.58
N GLY A 332 -10.69 10.05 -16.19
CA GLY A 332 -11.28 10.23 -17.52
C GLY A 332 -10.51 9.56 -18.66
N THR A 333 -9.29 9.07 -18.43
CA THR A 333 -8.50 8.38 -19.46
C THR A 333 -9.09 7.03 -19.86
N HIS A 334 -9.71 6.30 -18.94
CA HIS A 334 -10.37 5.03 -19.23
C HIS A 334 -11.89 5.14 -19.38
N ASN A 335 -12.51 6.22 -18.89
CA ASN A 335 -13.97 6.44 -18.94
C ASN A 335 -14.79 5.26 -18.39
N MET A 336 -14.32 4.63 -17.31
CA MET A 336 -15.05 3.50 -16.71
C MET A 336 -16.15 3.95 -15.76
N TRP A 337 -16.09 5.19 -15.24
CA TRP A 337 -17.11 5.77 -14.36
C TRP A 337 -17.78 7.00 -14.99
N THR A 338 -18.84 6.75 -15.77
CA THR A 338 -19.70 7.77 -16.38
C THR A 338 -21.06 7.85 -15.67
N ALA A 339 -21.97 8.69 -16.14
CA ALA A 339 -23.34 8.73 -15.64
C ALA A 339 -24.08 7.39 -15.88
N GLU A 340 -23.78 6.71 -16.98
CA GLU A 340 -24.38 5.45 -17.38
C GLU A 340 -23.84 4.26 -16.58
N THR A 341 -22.53 4.26 -16.27
CA THR A 341 -21.89 3.14 -15.56
C THR A 341 -21.84 3.29 -14.05
N GLN A 342 -22.21 4.45 -13.50
CA GLN A 342 -22.10 4.72 -12.06
C GLN A 342 -22.77 3.64 -11.19
N ALA A 343 -23.97 3.17 -11.55
CA ALA A 343 -24.64 2.12 -10.79
C ALA A 343 -23.86 0.79 -10.82
N ASP A 344 -23.29 0.44 -11.98
CA ASP A 344 -22.50 -0.78 -12.15
C ASP A 344 -21.17 -0.70 -11.38
N VAL A 345 -20.53 0.47 -11.36
CA VAL A 345 -19.30 0.69 -10.58
C VAL A 345 -19.57 0.51 -9.09
N LEU A 346 -20.64 1.12 -8.57
CA LEU A 346 -21.03 0.99 -7.16
C LEU A 346 -21.36 -0.46 -6.79
N ALA A 347 -22.14 -1.15 -7.63
CA ALA A 347 -22.51 -2.55 -7.41
C ALA A 347 -21.29 -3.48 -7.49
N TRP A 348 -20.36 -3.23 -8.41
CA TRP A 348 -19.12 -4.00 -8.51
C TRP A 348 -18.26 -3.85 -7.26
N HIS A 349 -18.06 -2.63 -6.75
CA HIS A 349 -17.26 -2.41 -5.53
C HIS A 349 -17.91 -3.07 -4.30
N GLU A 350 -19.24 -3.02 -4.18
CA GLU A 350 -19.96 -3.67 -3.08
C GLU A 350 -19.76 -5.20 -3.14
N GLU A 351 -19.90 -5.79 -4.33
CA GLU A 351 -19.73 -7.22 -4.53
C GLU A 351 -18.29 -7.68 -4.26
N MET A 352 -17.29 -6.93 -4.73
CA MET A 352 -15.89 -7.28 -4.54
C MET A 352 -15.43 -7.07 -3.10
N ASP A 353 -15.92 -6.02 -2.41
CA ASP A 353 -15.67 -5.81 -0.98
C ASP A 353 -16.28 -6.93 -0.14
N ALA A 354 -17.54 -7.29 -0.41
CA ALA A 354 -18.21 -8.40 0.27
C ALA A 354 -17.48 -9.73 0.05
N TYR A 355 -17.00 -9.99 -1.18
CA TYR A 355 -16.18 -11.16 -1.46
C TYR A 355 -14.87 -11.14 -0.69
N TRP A 356 -14.11 -10.05 -0.73
CA TRP A 356 -12.83 -9.94 -0.02
C TRP A 356 -13.00 -10.16 1.48
N LYS A 357 -13.99 -9.51 2.10
CA LYS A 357 -14.29 -9.66 3.52
C LYS A 357 -14.73 -11.09 3.89
N SER A 358 -15.25 -11.86 2.94
CA SER A 358 -15.60 -13.28 3.18
C SER A 358 -14.37 -14.20 3.28
N ILE A 359 -13.23 -13.82 2.67
CA ILE A 359 -12.00 -14.62 2.68
C ILE A 359 -10.94 -14.07 3.64
N ASP A 360 -10.88 -12.74 3.83
CA ASP A 360 -9.87 -12.07 4.63
C ASP A 360 -10.23 -12.02 6.12
N PHE A 361 -9.98 -13.12 6.82
CA PHE A 361 -10.15 -13.20 8.27
C PHE A 361 -9.11 -12.37 9.08
N TYR A 362 -8.11 -11.78 8.42
CA TYR A 362 -7.22 -10.81 9.06
C TYR A 362 -7.90 -9.44 9.23
N ARG A 363 -9.01 -9.19 8.52
CA ARG A 363 -9.82 -7.96 8.59
C ARG A 363 -9.01 -6.71 8.27
N ARG A 364 -8.17 -6.80 7.24
CA ARG A 364 -7.43 -5.64 6.73
C ARG A 364 -8.41 -4.65 6.11
N PRO A 365 -8.24 -3.33 6.33
CA PRO A 365 -9.13 -2.34 5.76
C PRO A 365 -9.18 -2.36 4.24
N THR A 366 -10.37 -2.14 3.68
CA THR A 366 -10.58 -1.96 2.24
C THR A 366 -10.86 -0.50 1.87
N THR A 367 -10.44 -0.12 0.67
CA THR A 367 -10.68 1.23 0.11
C THR A 367 -10.66 1.23 -1.42
N THR A 368 -10.89 2.40 -2.02
CA THR A 368 -10.69 2.73 -3.43
C THR A 368 -10.30 4.21 -3.50
N SER A 369 -9.72 4.71 -4.59
CA SER A 369 -9.33 6.13 -4.68
C SER A 369 -9.99 6.87 -5.83
N TYR A 370 -10.10 8.19 -5.65
CA TYR A 370 -10.64 9.13 -6.63
C TYR A 370 -9.65 10.23 -6.96
N ALA A 371 -9.51 10.53 -8.25
CA ALA A 371 -8.74 11.64 -8.79
C ALA A 371 -9.50 12.98 -8.63
N TRP A 372 -10.82 12.98 -8.90
CA TRP A 372 -11.61 14.19 -9.10
C TRP A 372 -12.98 14.18 -8.42
N ARG A 373 -13.59 13.02 -8.22
CA ARG A 373 -14.92 12.91 -7.57
C ARG A 373 -14.84 13.28 -6.10
N ASP A 374 -15.86 13.99 -5.63
CA ASP A 374 -16.04 14.36 -4.23
C ASP A 374 -14.97 15.32 -3.66
N HIS A 375 -14.31 16.11 -4.50
CA HIS A 375 -13.51 17.25 -4.03
C HIS A 375 -14.43 18.27 -3.36
N GLN A 376 -14.15 18.65 -2.10
CA GLN A 376 -15.04 19.51 -1.31
C GLN A 376 -14.66 20.99 -1.30
N TRP A 377 -13.58 21.38 -1.98
CA TRP A 377 -13.14 22.76 -1.97
C TRP A 377 -14.03 23.62 -2.89
N PRO A 378 -14.46 24.82 -2.48
CA PRO A 378 -15.47 25.62 -3.20
C PRO A 378 -15.16 25.94 -4.67
N GLU A 379 -13.88 25.94 -5.05
CA GLU A 379 -13.43 26.27 -6.41
C GLU A 379 -13.26 25.04 -7.31
N ASP A 380 -13.35 23.83 -6.75
CA ASP A 380 -13.12 22.61 -7.49
C ASP A 380 -14.35 22.19 -8.30
N TYR A 381 -14.09 21.65 -9.48
CA TYR A 381 -15.09 20.93 -10.27
C TYR A 381 -15.47 19.65 -9.52
N ASN A 382 -16.70 19.16 -9.66
CA ASN A 382 -17.17 17.87 -9.10
C ASN A 382 -17.37 17.80 -7.57
N GLN A 383 -17.69 18.93 -6.92
CA GLN A 383 -18.22 18.89 -5.55
C GLN A 383 -19.53 18.08 -5.47
N TYR A 384 -19.69 17.33 -4.38
CA TYR A 384 -20.95 16.67 -4.00
C TYR A 384 -21.47 15.59 -4.97
N GLN A 385 -20.58 14.79 -5.57
CA GLN A 385 -21.00 13.64 -6.37
C GLN A 385 -21.52 12.46 -5.52
N ASN A 386 -21.31 12.53 -4.21
CA ASN A 386 -21.78 11.57 -3.22
C ASN A 386 -21.32 10.14 -3.50
N SER A 387 -20.09 9.98 -4.02
CA SER A 387 -19.51 8.67 -4.30
C SER A 387 -19.15 7.94 -3.00
N TRP A 388 -18.49 8.61 -2.06
CA TRP A 388 -18.19 8.04 -0.73
C TRP A 388 -19.43 7.73 0.12
N PRO A 389 -20.47 8.59 0.17
CA PRO A 389 -21.77 8.23 0.77
C PRO A 389 -22.43 7.00 0.15
N ALA A 390 -22.25 6.76 -1.15
CA ALA A 390 -22.80 5.61 -1.85
C ALA A 390 -21.99 4.31 -1.66
N MET A 391 -20.81 4.39 -1.03
CA MET A 391 -19.96 3.24 -0.69
C MET A 391 -19.69 3.15 0.81
N PRO A 392 -20.74 3.03 1.67
CA PRO A 392 -20.58 3.01 3.12
C PRO A 392 -19.92 1.71 3.63
N TYR A 393 -19.80 0.68 2.78
CA TYR A 393 -19.19 -0.60 3.11
C TYR A 393 -17.66 -0.55 3.16
N PHE A 394 -17.00 0.45 2.55
CA PHE A 394 -15.55 0.60 2.68
C PHE A 394 -15.14 1.03 4.09
N ASP A 395 -14.06 0.43 4.58
CA ASP A 395 -13.56 0.65 5.95
C ASP A 395 -12.79 1.96 6.07
N VAL A 396 -12.08 2.35 5.00
CA VAL A 396 -11.24 3.57 4.93
C VAL A 396 -11.58 4.36 3.67
N VAL A 397 -11.56 5.68 3.78
CA VAL A 397 -11.86 6.60 2.68
C VAL A 397 -10.61 7.40 2.29
N ASN A 398 -10.36 7.53 1.00
CA ASN A 398 -9.22 8.28 0.52
C ASN A 398 -9.50 9.02 -0.79
N GLN A 399 -8.64 9.97 -1.11
CA GLN A 399 -8.74 10.75 -2.34
C GLN A 399 -7.39 11.30 -2.73
N HIS A 400 -7.22 11.60 -4.02
CA HIS A 400 -6.05 12.28 -4.54
C HIS A 400 -6.32 13.77 -4.65
N ARG A 401 -5.36 14.57 -4.18
CA ARG A 401 -5.46 16.03 -4.17
C ARG A 401 -4.20 16.66 -4.74
N TYR A 402 -4.36 17.18 -5.95
CA TYR A 402 -3.34 17.95 -6.64
C TYR A 402 -3.84 19.36 -6.91
N PRO A 403 -2.99 20.37 -6.74
CA PRO A 403 -3.32 21.71 -7.18
C PRO A 403 -3.36 21.78 -8.71
N SER A 404 -4.50 22.23 -9.25
CA SER A 404 -4.69 22.53 -10.68
C SER A 404 -3.73 23.61 -11.18
N ASN A 405 -3.35 24.54 -10.31
CA ASN A 405 -2.28 25.52 -10.48
C ASN A 405 -1.49 25.60 -9.17
N PHE A 406 -0.17 25.85 -9.22
CA PHE A 406 0.63 26.01 -8.00
C PHE A 406 -0.07 26.97 -7.03
N GLY A 407 -0.34 26.48 -5.83
CA GLY A 407 -0.95 27.26 -4.76
C GLY A 407 -2.47 27.23 -4.64
N THR A 408 -3.18 26.32 -5.32
CA THR A 408 -4.63 26.20 -5.16
C THR A 408 -5.06 25.20 -4.09
N VAL A 409 -4.23 24.21 -3.75
CA VAL A 409 -4.48 23.26 -2.66
C VAL A 409 -3.67 23.67 -1.45
N THR A 410 -4.35 24.19 -0.43
CA THR A 410 -3.78 24.67 0.84
C THR A 410 -3.98 23.66 1.96
N VAL A 411 -3.52 24.01 3.16
CA VAL A 411 -3.76 23.24 4.38
C VAL A 411 -5.27 23.08 4.65
N GLU A 412 -6.04 24.15 4.51
CA GLU A 412 -7.49 24.15 4.70
C GLU A 412 -8.17 23.20 3.72
N THR A 413 -7.69 23.12 2.48
CA THR A 413 -8.17 22.17 1.48
C THR A 413 -8.07 20.72 1.96
N TRP A 414 -6.96 20.34 2.59
CA TRP A 414 -6.81 19.00 3.15
C TRP A 414 -7.69 18.79 4.37
N LEU A 415 -7.77 19.77 5.28
CA LEU A 415 -8.56 19.64 6.50
C LEU A 415 -10.06 19.49 6.22
N ASP A 416 -10.59 20.28 5.29
CA ASP A 416 -12.01 20.21 4.93
C ASP A 416 -12.32 18.90 4.21
N GLN A 417 -11.44 18.46 3.32
CA GLN A 417 -11.60 17.18 2.64
C GLN A 417 -11.57 15.99 3.62
N VAL A 418 -10.61 15.95 4.54
CA VAL A 418 -10.51 14.87 5.54
C VAL A 418 -11.77 14.82 6.41
N ARG A 419 -12.22 15.96 6.96
CA ARG A 419 -13.41 16.02 7.81
C ARG A 419 -14.67 15.56 7.08
N TRP A 420 -14.84 16.00 5.84
CA TRP A 420 -15.98 15.57 5.03
C TRP A 420 -15.93 14.07 4.74
N MET A 421 -14.76 13.53 4.36
CA MET A 421 -14.59 12.10 4.09
C MET A 421 -14.89 11.26 5.35
N GLN A 422 -14.39 11.66 6.52
CA GLN A 422 -14.71 10.99 7.79
C GLN A 422 -16.21 10.94 8.06
N GLY A 423 -16.95 12.00 7.74
CA GLY A 423 -18.40 12.10 7.93
C GLY A 423 -19.25 11.73 6.70
N SER A 424 -18.65 11.09 5.69
CA SER A 424 -19.33 10.83 4.41
C SER A 424 -20.38 9.72 4.47
N ALA A 425 -20.45 8.95 5.56
CA ALA A 425 -21.43 7.91 5.79
C ALA A 425 -22.03 8.03 7.21
N ASP A 426 -23.09 7.26 7.49
CA ASP A 426 -23.74 7.23 8.82
C ASP A 426 -22.83 6.76 9.96
N HIS A 427 -21.68 6.17 9.61
CA HIS A 427 -20.62 5.79 10.53
C HIS A 427 -19.30 6.45 10.11
N PRO A 428 -18.51 6.95 11.07
CA PRO A 428 -17.30 7.66 10.72
C PRO A 428 -16.16 6.69 10.42
N ARG A 429 -15.30 7.06 9.48
CA ARG A 429 -14.26 6.18 8.91
C ARG A 429 -12.90 6.85 8.93
N PRO A 430 -11.77 6.11 8.98
CA PRO A 430 -10.46 6.72 8.84
C PRO A 430 -10.34 7.34 7.45
N ALA A 431 -9.79 8.55 7.39
CA ALA A 431 -9.65 9.31 6.15
C ALA A 431 -8.23 9.80 5.93
N TYR A 432 -7.76 9.78 4.69
CA TYR A 432 -6.45 10.30 4.32
C TYR A 432 -6.41 10.78 2.86
N ILE A 433 -5.41 11.60 2.53
CA ILE A 433 -5.11 11.98 1.15
C ILE A 433 -4.10 10.97 0.58
N GLY A 434 -4.56 10.12 -0.34
CA GLY A 434 -3.81 8.98 -0.88
C GLY A 434 -2.76 9.35 -1.91
N GLU A 435 -2.92 10.51 -2.54
CA GLU A 435 -1.88 11.13 -3.36
C GLU A 435 -1.95 12.64 -3.23
N TYR A 436 -0.78 13.27 -3.09
CA TYR A 436 -0.65 14.71 -3.23
C TYR A 436 0.77 15.11 -3.67
N ALA A 437 0.85 16.29 -4.26
CA ALA A 437 2.10 16.95 -4.62
C ALA A 437 1.88 18.46 -4.80
N VAL A 438 2.98 19.18 -5.03
CA VAL A 438 3.01 20.65 -5.14
C VAL A 438 2.46 21.17 -6.47
N VAL A 439 2.67 20.44 -7.58
CA VAL A 439 2.00 20.58 -8.90
C VAL A 439 2.20 19.28 -9.68
N GLY A 440 1.11 18.62 -10.09
CA GLY A 440 1.18 17.40 -10.91
C GLY A 440 2.13 16.35 -10.32
N GLU A 441 2.92 15.69 -11.17
CA GLU A 441 3.72 14.54 -10.77
C GLU A 441 5.06 14.85 -10.08
N THR A 442 5.56 16.09 -9.99
CA THR A 442 6.93 16.34 -9.47
C THR A 442 7.04 17.59 -8.60
N ALA A 443 7.85 17.53 -7.53
CA ALA A 443 7.68 18.50 -6.45
C ALA A 443 8.94 19.04 -5.74
N THR A 444 10.15 18.51 -5.96
CA THR A 444 11.33 18.96 -5.19
C THR A 444 11.75 20.40 -5.52
N VAL A 445 11.75 20.79 -6.81
CA VAL A 445 12.17 22.15 -7.23
C VAL A 445 11.16 23.24 -6.86
N ARG A 446 9.89 22.87 -6.63
CA ARG A 446 8.81 23.80 -6.29
C ARG A 446 8.56 23.89 -4.78
N ASP A 447 9.19 23.02 -4.00
CA ASP A 447 9.24 23.10 -2.55
C ASP A 447 10.69 22.93 -2.04
N PRO A 448 11.59 23.89 -2.36
CA PRO A 448 13.02 23.78 -2.09
C PRO A 448 13.38 23.76 -0.60
N PHE A 449 12.40 24.00 0.28
CA PHE A 449 12.56 23.98 1.73
C PHE A 449 11.75 22.88 2.42
N GLY A 450 10.95 22.10 1.68
CA GLY A 450 10.11 21.02 2.22
C GLY A 450 8.90 21.47 3.04
N HIS A 451 8.50 22.75 2.93
CA HIS A 451 7.45 23.34 3.78
C HIS A 451 6.05 22.84 3.43
N TYR A 452 5.78 22.61 2.14
CA TYR A 452 4.49 22.08 1.69
C TYR A 452 4.32 20.63 2.13
N PHE A 453 5.38 19.85 1.98
CA PHE A 453 5.39 18.46 2.42
C PHE A 453 5.35 18.31 3.93
N HIS A 454 6.02 19.20 4.67
CA HIS A 454 5.89 19.28 6.12
C HIS A 454 4.43 19.46 6.56
N ASP A 455 3.72 20.45 6.03
CA ASP A 455 2.35 20.71 6.46
C ASP A 455 1.41 19.56 6.06
N GLY A 456 1.65 18.91 4.91
CA GLY A 456 0.92 17.70 4.51
C GLY A 456 1.18 16.48 5.41
N ALA A 457 2.31 16.44 6.15
CA ALA A 457 2.59 15.40 7.13
C ALA A 457 1.96 15.70 8.50
N TRP A 458 2.16 16.92 9.01
CA TRP A 458 1.83 17.26 10.39
C TRP A 458 0.38 17.72 10.58
N VAL A 459 -0.13 18.55 9.67
CA VAL A 459 -1.36 19.30 9.93
C VAL A 459 -2.63 18.43 9.86
N PRO A 460 -2.85 17.57 8.85
CA PRO A 460 -4.05 16.72 8.78
C PRO A 460 -4.27 15.88 10.04
N PHE A 461 -3.21 15.28 10.57
CA PHE A 461 -3.28 14.47 11.79
C PHE A 461 -3.73 15.28 13.02
N PHE A 462 -3.11 16.44 13.26
CA PHE A 462 -3.40 17.27 14.45
C PHE A 462 -4.65 18.13 14.34
N PHE A 463 -5.14 18.42 13.13
CA PHE A 463 -6.22 19.39 12.92
C PHE A 463 -7.51 18.79 12.34
N ALA A 464 -7.47 17.56 11.82
CA ALA A 464 -8.63 16.86 11.27
C ALA A 464 -8.71 15.37 11.67
N GLU A 465 -7.90 14.91 12.61
CA GLU A 465 -7.87 13.48 13.02
C GLU A 465 -7.65 12.52 11.84
N ALA A 466 -6.87 12.96 10.84
CA ALA A 466 -6.56 12.11 9.69
C ALA A 466 -5.90 10.80 10.13
N ALA A 467 -6.10 9.73 9.37
CA ALA A 467 -5.53 8.41 9.64
C ALA A 467 -3.98 8.38 9.53
N GLY A 468 -3.39 9.44 9.00
CA GLY A 468 -1.96 9.64 8.94
C GLY A 468 -1.56 10.92 8.21
N THR A 469 -0.32 10.93 7.72
CA THR A 469 0.17 11.93 6.79
C THR A 469 -0.59 11.82 5.47
N ASN A 470 -0.62 12.90 4.69
CA ASN A 470 -0.89 12.76 3.26
C ASN A 470 0.20 11.86 2.63
N LEU A 471 -0.07 11.19 1.52
CA LEU A 471 0.92 10.32 0.88
C LEU A 471 1.47 11.01 -0.38
N ILE A 472 2.77 11.32 -0.37
CA ILE A 472 3.43 11.97 -1.50
C ILE A 472 3.31 11.06 -2.73
N TRP A 473 2.90 11.55 -3.90
CA TRP A 473 2.85 10.71 -5.11
C TRP A 473 4.24 10.25 -5.58
N ARG A 474 5.18 11.18 -5.75
CA ARG A 474 6.59 10.86 -5.99
C ARG A 474 7.49 12.02 -5.61
N VAL A 475 8.72 11.70 -5.21
CA VAL A 475 9.77 12.68 -4.91
C VAL A 475 10.72 12.66 -6.09
N ASP A 476 10.64 13.67 -6.96
CA ASP A 476 11.35 13.72 -8.26
C ASP A 476 10.85 12.69 -9.30
N ALA A 477 11.70 12.14 -10.18
CA ALA A 477 11.34 11.09 -11.13
C ALA A 477 11.23 9.70 -10.47
N LEU A 478 11.62 9.58 -9.20
CA LEU A 478 11.70 8.35 -8.44
C LEU A 478 10.66 8.35 -7.30
N PHE A 479 10.38 7.18 -6.74
CA PHE A 479 9.49 7.04 -5.57
C PHE A 479 10.25 7.10 -4.24
N ARG A 480 11.51 7.56 -4.28
CA ARG A 480 12.45 7.46 -3.16
C ARG A 480 12.45 8.77 -2.36
N PRO A 481 12.08 8.74 -1.06
CA PRO A 481 12.15 9.90 -0.17
C PRO A 481 13.54 10.56 -0.16
N THR A 482 13.58 11.90 -0.23
CA THR A 482 14.81 12.70 -0.12
C THR A 482 14.60 13.98 0.68
N SER A 483 15.65 14.48 1.30
CA SER A 483 15.71 15.82 1.87
C SER A 483 15.70 16.88 0.76
N PRO A 484 15.07 18.06 0.98
CA PRO A 484 14.32 18.46 2.17
C PRO A 484 12.86 17.99 2.19
N THR A 485 12.34 17.48 1.06
CA THR A 485 10.93 17.06 0.90
C THR A 485 10.43 16.12 1.99
N SER A 486 11.25 15.16 2.41
CA SER A 486 10.86 14.14 3.39
C SER A 486 11.27 14.46 4.83
N ASP A 487 11.89 15.62 5.08
CA ASP A 487 12.35 16.00 6.43
C ASP A 487 11.19 16.15 7.41
N GLY A 488 10.08 16.76 6.98
CA GLY A 488 8.87 16.87 7.78
C GLY A 488 8.29 15.50 8.18
N TYR A 489 8.37 14.51 7.30
CA TYR A 489 7.94 13.13 7.57
C TYR A 489 8.88 12.43 8.54
N ARG A 490 10.19 12.62 8.39
CA ARG A 490 11.20 12.11 9.34
C ARG A 490 10.97 12.63 10.74
N ALA A 491 10.75 13.93 10.86
CA ALA A 491 10.46 14.57 12.13
C ALA A 491 9.11 14.12 12.72
N PHE A 492 8.06 14.01 11.89
CA PHE A 492 6.76 13.52 12.32
C PHE A 492 6.85 12.08 12.83
N GLY A 493 7.52 11.19 12.10
CA GLY A 493 7.75 9.80 12.51
C GLY A 493 8.54 9.68 13.81
N ALA A 494 9.59 10.47 14.00
CA ALA A 494 10.34 10.52 15.25
C ALA A 494 9.44 10.98 16.43
N PHE A 495 8.52 11.91 16.16
CA PHE A 495 7.61 12.42 17.16
C PHE A 495 6.49 11.43 17.51
N ILE A 496 5.79 10.85 16.53
CA ILE A 496 4.53 10.13 16.77
C ILE A 496 4.71 8.63 17.02
N ARG A 497 5.69 7.96 16.39
CA ARG A 497 5.83 6.49 16.51
C ARG A 497 6.03 6.00 17.95
N PRO A 498 6.83 6.68 18.81
CA PRO A 498 6.94 6.31 20.23
C PRO A 498 5.61 6.38 21.01
N GLU A 499 4.61 7.05 20.45
CA GLU A 499 3.31 7.30 21.08
C GLU A 499 2.27 6.22 20.73
N PHE A 500 2.55 5.33 19.76
CA PHE A 500 1.58 4.36 19.24
C PHE A 500 0.93 3.50 20.34
N LYS A 501 1.68 3.12 21.37
CA LYS A 501 1.14 2.32 22.49
C LYS A 501 0.08 3.04 23.33
N VAL A 502 0.18 4.36 23.43
CA VAL A 502 -0.69 5.19 24.28
C VAL A 502 -1.73 5.97 23.47
N LEU A 503 -1.48 6.18 22.18
CA LEU A 503 -2.35 6.93 21.28
C LEU A 503 -3.81 6.45 21.25
N PRO A 504 -4.12 5.13 21.28
CA PRO A 504 -5.51 4.65 21.35
C PRO A 504 -6.30 5.20 22.55
N SER A 505 -5.63 5.47 23.66
CA SER A 505 -6.26 6.03 24.86
C SER A 505 -6.44 7.55 24.83
N MET A 506 -5.84 8.24 23.85
CA MET A 506 -5.89 9.70 23.75
C MET A 506 -7.12 10.15 22.99
N LYS A 507 -7.84 11.12 23.55
CA LYS A 507 -8.91 11.83 22.84
C LYS A 507 -8.31 12.88 21.90
N PHE A 508 -8.86 12.97 20.68
CA PHE A 508 -8.64 14.11 19.80
C PHE A 508 -9.46 15.31 20.24
N TYR A 509 -8.88 16.50 20.21
CA TYR A 509 -9.58 17.75 20.48
C TYR A 509 -9.53 18.64 19.25
N PRO A 510 -10.67 19.23 18.84
CA PRO A 510 -10.70 20.19 17.76
C PRO A 510 -9.70 21.34 17.98
N PRO A 511 -9.08 21.87 16.90
CA PRO A 511 -8.12 22.96 17.02
C PRO A 511 -8.69 24.18 17.72
N GLU A 512 -7.87 24.81 18.55
CA GLU A 512 -8.21 26.07 19.22
C GLU A 512 -7.25 27.18 18.82
N LYS A 513 -7.79 28.39 18.70
CA LYS A 513 -7.00 29.60 18.39
C LYS A 513 -6.34 30.11 19.67
N VAL A 514 -5.01 30.25 19.67
CA VAL A 514 -4.23 30.71 20.84
C VAL A 514 -3.69 32.13 20.67
N THR A 515 -3.43 32.56 19.43
CA THR A 515 -3.10 33.96 19.09
C THR A 515 -3.87 34.37 17.83
N ALA A 516 -3.61 35.57 17.28
CA ALA A 516 -4.26 36.02 16.04
C ALA A 516 -4.03 35.07 14.84
N ASN A 517 -2.84 34.48 14.74
CA ASN A 517 -2.37 33.65 13.64
C ASN A 517 -2.02 32.20 14.07
N VAL A 518 -1.88 31.91 15.37
CA VAL A 518 -1.52 30.56 15.84
C VAL A 518 -2.74 29.80 16.32
N GLN A 519 -2.84 28.55 15.88
CA GLN A 519 -3.77 27.56 16.42
C GLN A 519 -3.01 26.36 16.97
N VAL A 520 -3.64 25.59 17.86
CA VAL A 520 -3.11 24.34 18.39
C VAL A 520 -4.09 23.18 18.20
N GLY A 521 -3.60 22.11 17.58
CA GLY A 521 -4.27 20.81 17.54
C GLY A 521 -3.70 19.87 18.60
N LYS A 522 -4.53 19.02 19.21
CA LYS A 522 -4.08 18.18 20.34
C LYS A 522 -4.75 16.81 20.45
N TYR A 523 -3.94 15.85 20.90
CA TYR A 523 -4.38 14.55 21.41
C TYR A 523 -4.01 14.47 22.89
N ALA A 524 -4.94 14.09 23.77
CA ALA A 524 -4.63 13.96 25.18
C ALA A 524 -5.47 12.90 25.90
N ASN A 525 -4.87 12.31 26.93
CA ASN A 525 -5.56 11.59 27.99
C ASN A 525 -5.17 12.24 29.34
N LYS A 526 -5.45 11.58 30.48
CA LYS A 526 -5.13 12.12 31.81
C LYS A 526 -3.62 12.20 32.11
N GLU A 527 -2.78 11.44 31.42
CA GLU A 527 -1.36 11.28 31.76
C GLU A 527 -0.43 11.88 30.70
N ARG A 528 -0.96 12.14 29.51
CA ARG A 528 -0.16 12.51 28.35
C ARG A 528 -0.92 13.37 27.36
N ALA A 529 -0.23 14.31 26.75
CA ALA A 529 -0.72 15.11 25.64
C ALA A 529 0.33 15.29 24.55
N LEU A 530 -0.14 15.34 23.31
CA LEU A 530 0.60 15.67 22.10
C LEU A 530 -0.05 16.92 21.50
N LEU A 531 0.75 17.94 21.22
CA LEU A 531 0.26 19.21 20.69
C LEU A 531 1.08 19.64 19.48
N LEU A 532 0.42 20.31 18.53
CA LEU A 532 1.06 21.01 17.43
C LEU A 532 0.56 22.45 17.41
N PHE A 533 1.43 23.38 17.80
CA PHE A 533 1.21 24.81 17.57
C PHE A 533 1.62 25.12 16.14
N ARG A 534 0.74 25.76 15.36
CA ARG A 534 1.00 26.09 13.96
C ARG A 534 0.61 27.53 13.67
N ASP A 535 1.54 28.27 13.07
CA ASP A 535 1.34 29.63 12.57
C ASP A 535 0.66 29.57 11.20
N PHE A 536 -0.57 30.09 11.12
CA PHE A 536 -1.35 30.12 9.89
C PHE A 536 -0.94 31.19 8.90
N ASP A 537 -0.08 32.13 9.29
CA ASP A 537 0.57 33.03 8.33
C ASP A 537 1.72 32.32 7.60
N ALA A 538 2.25 31.21 8.12
CA ALA A 538 3.30 30.41 7.47
C ALA A 538 2.76 29.44 6.40
N ASP A 539 1.67 29.79 5.73
CA ASP A 539 1.06 29.02 4.63
C ASP A 539 2.12 28.62 3.59
N PRO A 540 2.34 27.31 3.34
CA PRO A 540 3.40 26.85 2.46
C PRO A 540 3.15 27.18 0.98
N VAL A 541 1.94 27.58 0.62
CA VAL A 541 1.63 28.08 -0.73
C VAL A 541 2.08 29.53 -0.87
N LYS A 542 1.78 30.37 0.12
CA LYS A 542 2.00 31.82 0.05
C LYS A 542 3.41 32.21 0.49
N ASN A 543 3.95 31.47 1.46
CA ASN A 543 5.19 31.76 2.15
C ASN A 543 6.16 30.56 2.05
N ASN A 544 6.41 30.05 0.84
CA ASN A 544 7.46 29.05 0.62
C ASN A 544 8.86 29.69 0.49
N THR A 545 9.33 30.34 1.54
CA THR A 545 10.63 31.02 1.52
C THR A 545 11.53 30.53 2.65
N ARG A 546 12.82 30.88 2.60
CA ARG A 546 13.74 30.62 3.71
C ARG A 546 13.33 31.38 4.98
N ASN A 547 12.81 32.60 4.83
CA ASN A 547 12.48 33.49 5.94
C ASN A 547 11.01 33.32 6.31
N GLN A 548 10.75 32.40 7.23
CA GLN A 548 9.40 32.16 7.74
C GLN A 548 9.00 33.17 8.81
N PRO A 549 7.71 33.51 8.93
CA PRO A 549 7.19 34.27 10.05
C PRO A 549 7.63 33.66 11.38
N LYS A 550 8.02 34.53 12.31
CA LYS A 550 8.42 34.14 13.65
C LYS A 550 7.27 34.42 14.60
N VAL A 551 6.92 33.42 15.39
CA VAL A 551 5.97 33.55 16.50
C VAL A 551 6.76 33.90 17.75
N GLU A 552 6.37 34.97 18.43
CA GLU A 552 6.96 35.35 19.72
C GLU A 552 6.42 34.49 20.86
N PRO A 553 7.17 34.32 21.97
CA PRO A 553 6.75 33.47 23.08
C PRO A 553 5.39 33.87 23.68
N PHE A 554 4.63 32.88 24.14
CA PHE A 554 3.34 33.10 24.82
C PHE A 554 3.06 32.00 25.85
N SER A 555 2.18 32.27 26.82
CA SER A 555 1.75 31.28 27.81
C SER A 555 0.57 30.46 27.29
N TYR A 556 0.59 29.15 27.53
CA TYR A 556 -0.51 28.24 27.20
C TYR A 556 -0.93 27.40 28.40
N THR A 557 -2.24 27.19 28.57
CA THR A 557 -2.80 26.35 29.63
C THR A 557 -3.46 25.11 29.04
N LEU A 558 -2.84 23.96 29.28
CA LEU A 558 -3.38 22.65 28.94
C LEU A 558 -4.29 22.15 30.06
N GLN A 559 -5.49 21.67 29.70
CA GLN A 559 -6.50 21.15 30.60
C GLN A 559 -6.69 19.64 30.43
N GLY A 560 -7.19 18.97 31.47
CA GLY A 560 -7.63 17.57 31.42
C GLY A 560 -6.57 16.53 31.79
N LEU A 561 -5.42 16.98 32.31
CA LEU A 561 -4.41 16.10 32.89
C LEU A 561 -4.78 15.75 34.34
N ALA A 562 -4.20 14.69 34.89
CA ALA A 562 -4.28 14.40 36.32
C ALA A 562 -3.31 15.29 37.09
N ASP A 563 -3.58 15.56 38.37
CA ASP A 563 -2.65 16.30 39.23
C ASP A 563 -1.34 15.50 39.39
N GLY A 564 -0.19 16.18 39.29
CA GLY A 564 1.12 15.55 39.38
C GLY A 564 2.23 16.31 38.66
N ASP A 565 3.43 15.75 38.67
CA ASP A 565 4.59 16.28 37.96
C ASP A 565 4.62 15.81 36.51
N TYR A 566 4.99 16.72 35.62
CA TYR A 566 5.07 16.48 34.19
C TYR A 566 6.37 17.00 33.60
N VAL A 567 6.82 16.32 32.53
CA VAL A 567 7.86 16.79 31.63
C VAL A 567 7.20 17.31 30.36
N ILE A 568 7.66 18.48 29.91
CA ILE A 568 7.29 19.10 28.64
C ILE A 568 8.50 19.07 27.73
N GLU A 569 8.35 18.52 26.53
CA GLU A 569 9.36 18.54 25.48
C GLU A 569 8.89 19.38 24.31
N PHE A 570 9.73 20.30 23.86
CA PHE A 570 9.50 21.13 22.68
C PHE A 570 10.33 20.60 21.52
N TRP A 571 9.71 20.40 20.36
CA TRP A 571 10.31 19.70 19.22
C TRP A 571 10.33 20.58 17.97
N HIS A 572 11.45 20.54 17.25
CA HIS A 572 11.58 21.16 15.94
C HIS A 572 10.94 20.25 14.87
N THR A 573 9.92 20.74 14.18
CA THR A 573 9.06 19.90 13.33
C THR A 573 9.66 19.55 11.96
N MET A 574 10.78 20.16 11.57
CA MET A 574 11.56 19.75 10.37
C MET A 574 12.74 18.81 10.67
N SER A 575 13.54 19.06 11.72
CA SER A 575 14.69 18.20 12.05
C SER A 575 14.27 16.98 12.87
N GLY A 576 13.19 17.07 13.65
CA GLY A 576 12.78 16.05 14.60
C GLY A 576 13.59 16.09 15.91
N GLU A 577 14.32 17.17 16.17
CA GLU A 577 15.12 17.31 17.39
C GLU A 577 14.30 17.90 18.54
N VAL A 578 14.59 17.45 19.76
CA VAL A 578 14.09 18.09 20.98
C VAL A 578 14.87 19.38 21.19
N LEU A 579 14.20 20.52 21.09
CA LEU A 579 14.76 21.85 21.28
C LEU A 579 15.06 22.13 22.75
N SER A 580 14.12 21.80 23.63
CA SER A 580 14.26 22.03 25.07
C SER A 580 13.29 21.15 25.86
N ARG A 581 13.54 21.07 27.17
CA ARG A 581 12.66 20.40 28.14
C ARG A 581 12.36 21.34 29.30
N ALA A 582 11.16 21.22 29.85
CA ALA A 582 10.75 21.91 31.06
C ALA A 582 10.01 20.96 32.00
N GLY A 583 10.08 21.23 33.31
CA GLY A 583 9.20 20.62 34.29
C GLY A 583 7.96 21.48 34.50
N ALA A 584 6.82 20.86 34.73
CA ALA A 584 5.59 21.54 35.12
C ALA A 584 4.77 20.70 36.08
N VAL A 585 3.89 21.35 36.84
CA VAL A 585 3.00 20.66 37.80
C VAL A 585 1.57 20.87 37.32
N SER A 586 0.81 19.78 37.24
CA SER A 586 -0.63 19.88 37.04
C SER A 586 -1.33 20.07 38.39
N THR A 587 -2.17 21.11 38.47
CA THR A 587 -2.99 21.40 39.65
C THR A 587 -4.43 21.64 39.22
N ASN A 588 -5.38 20.95 39.86
CA ASN A 588 -6.78 20.91 39.43
C ASN A 588 -6.94 20.49 37.96
N GLY A 589 -6.07 19.60 37.50
CA GLY A 589 -6.03 19.05 36.15
C GLY A 589 -5.59 20.01 35.04
N ALA A 590 -4.90 21.09 35.40
CA ALA A 590 -4.38 22.08 34.47
C ALA A 590 -2.86 22.25 34.60
N ILE A 591 -2.17 22.39 33.47
CA ILE A 591 -0.75 22.79 33.40
C ILE A 591 -0.65 24.08 32.60
N THR A 592 0.04 25.09 33.14
CA THR A 592 0.42 26.29 32.41
C THR A 592 1.92 26.29 32.13
N PHE A 593 2.31 26.55 30.90
CA PHE A 593 3.72 26.63 30.49
C PHE A 593 3.95 27.69 29.40
N ASP A 594 5.19 28.16 29.33
CA ASP A 594 5.63 29.10 28.29
C ASP A 594 5.96 28.34 27.00
N VAL A 595 5.29 28.71 25.92
CA VAL A 595 5.61 28.27 24.56
C VAL A 595 6.75 29.15 24.04
N PRO A 596 7.92 28.59 23.70
CA PRO A 596 9.04 29.37 23.20
C PRO A 596 8.74 29.92 21.80
N SER A 597 9.56 30.87 21.34
CA SER A 597 9.45 31.34 19.96
C SER A 597 9.74 30.22 18.95
N PHE A 598 8.99 30.20 17.87
CA PHE A 598 9.18 29.23 16.78
C PHE A 598 8.86 29.84 15.42
N GLN A 599 9.17 29.09 14.35
CA GLN A 599 8.80 29.43 12.98
C GLN A 599 7.94 28.30 12.40
N ARG A 600 6.86 28.65 11.70
CA ARG A 600 5.86 27.74 11.13
C ARG A 600 5.12 26.87 12.15
N ALA A 601 5.82 25.98 12.85
CA ALA A 601 5.20 25.08 13.80
C ALA A 601 6.14 24.68 14.94
N LEU A 602 5.54 24.26 16.05
CA LEU A 602 6.22 23.71 17.21
C LEU A 602 5.39 22.52 17.73
N ALA A 603 6.03 21.35 17.81
CA ALA A 603 5.40 20.18 18.40
C ALA A 603 5.77 20.06 19.87
N VAL A 604 4.83 19.63 20.70
CA VAL A 604 5.01 19.53 22.14
C VAL A 604 4.51 18.19 22.64
N LYS A 605 5.32 17.52 23.46
CA LYS A 605 4.88 16.39 24.28
C LYS A 605 4.79 16.82 25.72
N VAL A 606 3.70 16.46 26.39
CA VAL A 606 3.52 16.61 27.83
C VAL A 606 3.27 15.21 28.38
N TYR A 607 4.07 14.72 29.31
CA TYR A 607 3.90 13.39 29.88
C TYR A 607 4.25 13.36 31.36
N ALA A 608 3.54 12.55 32.12
CA ALA A 608 3.78 12.37 33.55
C ALA A 608 5.24 11.98 33.82
N GLY A 609 5.86 12.64 34.79
CA GLY A 609 7.25 12.41 35.17
C GLY A 609 7.89 13.63 35.83
N THR A 610 8.85 13.38 36.70
CA THR A 610 9.62 14.45 37.34
C THR A 610 10.76 14.87 36.43
N PHE A 611 10.79 16.14 36.03
CA PHE A 611 11.92 16.69 35.30
C PHE A 611 13.13 16.83 36.23
N VAL A 612 14.22 16.14 35.90
CA VAL A 612 15.53 16.36 36.53
C VAL A 612 16.36 17.18 35.54
N PRO A 613 16.73 18.44 35.86
CA PRO A 613 17.58 19.23 35.00
C PRO A 613 18.91 18.49 34.81
N THR A 614 19.30 18.23 33.55
CA THR A 614 20.66 17.77 33.28
C THR A 614 21.61 18.88 33.72
N PRO A 615 22.55 18.64 34.65
CA PRO A 615 23.50 19.67 35.04
C PRO A 615 24.29 20.09 33.80
N THR A 616 24.25 21.38 33.46
CA THR A 616 25.12 21.97 32.46
C THR A 616 26.55 21.59 32.80
N PRO A 617 27.33 20.95 31.90
CA PRO A 617 28.75 20.77 32.14
C PRO A 617 29.34 22.14 32.46
N ALA A 618 30.00 22.27 33.61
CA ALA A 618 30.74 23.48 33.94
C ALA A 618 31.65 23.80 32.73
N PRO A 619 31.78 25.08 32.32
CA PRO A 619 32.66 25.44 31.22
C PRO A 619 34.03 24.83 31.51
N SER A 620 34.44 23.87 30.67
CA SER A 620 35.77 23.29 30.77
C SER A 620 36.74 24.46 30.69
N ALA A 621 37.54 24.64 31.73
CA ALA A 621 38.62 25.62 31.72
C ALA A 621 39.43 25.43 30.43
N THR A 622 39.59 26.50 29.67
CA THR A 622 40.43 26.55 28.48
C THR A 622 41.79 25.92 28.81
N PRO A 623 42.24 24.88 28.10
CA PRO A 623 43.59 24.39 28.28
C PRO A 623 44.57 25.50 27.89
N ALA A 624 45.53 25.81 28.75
CA ALA A 624 46.64 26.67 28.42
C ALA A 624 47.37 26.13 27.16
N PRO A 625 47.85 27.00 26.26
CA PRO A 625 48.52 26.58 25.04
C PRO A 625 49.78 25.81 25.42
N THR A 626 49.84 24.52 25.06
CA THR A 626 51.07 23.74 25.12
C THR A 626 51.83 23.97 23.83
N GLU A 627 53.10 24.35 23.94
CA GLU A 627 54.01 24.59 22.81
C GLU A 627 54.02 23.38 21.85
N THR A 628 53.71 23.65 20.59
CA THR A 628 53.73 22.68 19.50
C THR A 628 55.19 22.33 19.17
N ALA A 629 55.60 21.10 19.44
CA ALA A 629 56.81 20.54 18.84
C ALA A 629 56.60 20.32 17.34
N ALA A 630 57.59 20.73 16.54
CA ALA A 630 57.58 20.71 15.08
C ALA A 630 57.41 19.29 14.48
N PRO A 631 56.70 19.13 13.35
CA PRO A 631 56.58 17.84 12.69
C PRO A 631 57.85 17.49 11.88
N LEU A 632 58.33 16.27 12.05
CA LEU A 632 59.35 15.64 11.19
C LEU A 632 58.74 15.36 9.80
N LEU A 633 59.40 15.88 8.77
CA LEU A 633 59.13 15.55 7.37
C LEU A 633 59.40 14.08 7.07
N ALA A 634 58.42 13.39 6.47
CA ALA A 634 58.65 12.16 5.72
C ALA A 634 57.96 12.25 4.35
N THR A 635 58.84 12.29 3.35
CA THR A 635 58.74 12.19 1.90
C THR A 635 57.57 11.37 1.33
N GLN A 636 56.81 11.99 0.41
CA GLN A 636 55.94 11.30 -0.55
C GLN A 636 56.73 10.87 -1.79
N THR A 637 56.58 9.62 -2.19
CA THR A 637 57.04 9.07 -3.47
C THR A 637 55.88 9.10 -4.48
N PRO A 638 56.05 9.61 -5.71
CA PRO A 638 54.99 9.66 -6.71
C PRO A 638 54.94 8.36 -7.52
N LEU A 639 53.73 7.92 -7.90
CA LEU A 639 53.51 6.81 -8.83
C LEU A 639 53.00 7.34 -10.18
N ALA A 640 53.53 6.73 -11.23
CA ALA A 640 53.70 7.24 -12.58
C ALA A 640 52.44 7.25 -13.45
N THR A 641 52.38 8.27 -14.30
CA THR A 641 51.66 8.30 -15.57
C THR A 641 52.50 7.63 -16.66
N GLU A 642 51.91 6.74 -17.45
CA GLU A 642 52.42 6.42 -18.79
C GLU A 642 51.33 6.58 -19.84
N ALA A 643 51.78 7.09 -20.99
CA ALA A 643 51.01 7.56 -22.11
C ALA A 643 51.23 6.66 -23.34
N GLY A 644 50.28 6.73 -24.27
CA GLY A 644 50.41 6.36 -25.68
C GLY A 644 49.06 6.60 -26.35
N SER A 645 48.89 7.24 -27.50
CA SER A 645 49.80 7.70 -28.55
C SER A 645 49.00 8.66 -29.48
N SER A 646 49.66 9.69 -30.02
CA SER A 646 49.16 10.66 -31.01
C SER A 646 49.06 10.07 -32.45
N PRO A 647 48.88 10.86 -33.54
CA PRO A 647 47.97 11.99 -33.84
C PRO A 647 47.21 11.78 -35.18
N VAL A 648 46.39 12.75 -35.65
CA VAL A 648 46.50 13.40 -36.98
C VAL A 648 45.28 14.30 -37.31
N ALA A 649 45.62 15.56 -37.62
CA ALA A 649 45.06 16.58 -38.53
C ALA A 649 43.56 16.93 -38.60
N ALA A 650 43.31 18.24 -38.46
CA ALA A 650 42.13 18.95 -38.95
C ALA A 650 42.16 19.16 -40.48
N PRO A 651 40.99 19.42 -41.09
CA PRO A 651 40.89 20.63 -41.91
C PRO A 651 39.60 21.45 -41.66
N ALA A 652 39.64 22.67 -42.19
CA ALA A 652 38.73 23.81 -42.04
C ALA A 652 37.43 23.70 -42.89
N PRO A 653 36.47 24.66 -42.79
CA PRO A 653 35.05 24.47 -43.11
C PRO A 653 34.67 24.90 -44.53
N LEU A 654 33.53 24.42 -45.04
CA LEU A 654 32.72 25.05 -46.09
C LEU A 654 31.40 24.27 -46.35
N GLY A 655 30.30 24.99 -46.58
CA GLY A 655 29.31 24.61 -47.59
C GLY A 655 27.96 24.06 -47.11
N ALA A 656 26.90 24.81 -47.41
CA ALA A 656 25.49 24.50 -47.19
C ALA A 656 24.93 23.36 -48.08
N TRP A 657 23.81 22.77 -47.65
CA TRP A 657 22.52 22.57 -48.37
C TRP A 657 21.77 21.27 -47.94
N THR A 658 20.62 21.48 -47.29
CA THR A 658 19.31 20.79 -47.39
C THR A 658 19.18 19.24 -47.53
N VAL A 659 18.44 18.60 -46.62
CA VAL A 659 17.04 18.06 -46.78
C VAL A 659 16.74 16.97 -45.71
N ALA A 660 15.51 17.04 -45.16
CA ALA A 660 14.69 16.00 -44.52
C ALA A 660 15.08 15.45 -43.13
N LEU A 661 14.43 16.01 -42.11
CA LEU A 661 14.15 15.34 -40.83
C LEU A 661 12.62 15.24 -40.69
N GLY A 662 12.11 14.01 -40.68
CA GLY A 662 10.74 13.68 -40.34
C GLY A 662 10.68 13.03 -38.97
N ILE A 663 9.66 13.44 -38.20
CA ILE A 663 8.94 12.67 -37.15
C ILE A 663 9.77 12.30 -35.90
N GLY A 664 9.40 12.65 -34.68
CA GLY A 664 8.23 13.32 -34.16
C GLY A 664 8.35 13.57 -32.66
N ILE A 665 7.86 14.72 -32.21
CA ILE A 665 7.55 15.05 -30.81
C ILE A 665 6.25 15.85 -30.83
N LEU A 666 5.18 15.32 -30.25
CA LEU A 666 3.95 15.96 -29.76
C LEU A 666 3.17 14.82 -29.08
N ILE A 667 2.72 14.95 -27.84
CA ILE A 667 1.50 15.69 -27.46
C ILE A 667 1.54 15.96 -25.95
N ALA A 668 1.28 17.21 -25.53
CA ALA A 668 0.61 17.55 -24.28
C ALA A 668 0.30 19.07 -24.25
N ALA A 669 -0.76 19.48 -24.95
CA ALA A 669 -1.48 20.73 -24.69
C ALA A 669 -2.72 20.80 -25.59
N SER A 670 -3.88 20.38 -25.10
CA SER A 670 -5.14 20.75 -25.74
C SER A 670 -6.30 20.56 -24.77
N THR A 671 -6.70 21.64 -24.11
CA THR A 671 -8.12 21.98 -23.88
C THR A 671 -8.24 23.40 -23.32
N ALA A 672 -8.11 24.38 -24.21
CA ALA A 672 -8.77 25.67 -24.07
C ALA A 672 -9.00 26.20 -25.48
N ILE A 673 -10.14 26.86 -25.71
CA ILE A 673 -10.63 27.44 -26.97
C ILE A 673 -11.52 26.49 -27.79
N TYR A 674 -12.77 26.39 -27.36
CA TYR A 674 -13.91 26.38 -28.29
C TYR A 674 -15.12 27.02 -27.59
N TRP A 675 -15.21 28.34 -27.64
CA TRP A 675 -16.50 29.05 -27.67
C TRP A 675 -16.25 30.52 -27.99
N LEU A 676 -16.47 30.91 -29.25
CA LEU A 676 -17.00 32.22 -29.64
C LEU A 676 -17.18 32.28 -31.17
N ARG A 677 -18.41 32.68 -31.56
CA ARG A 677 -18.94 33.05 -32.89
C ARG A 677 -19.50 31.89 -33.72
N GLY A 678 -20.80 31.84 -34.04
CA GLY A 678 -21.92 32.73 -33.72
C GLY A 678 -23.07 32.58 -34.73
N ARG A 679 -24.28 32.99 -34.33
CA ARG A 679 -25.34 33.68 -35.12
C ARG A 679 -26.59 33.79 -34.23
N LYS A 680 -26.88 34.98 -33.70
CA LYS A 680 -27.76 36.02 -34.27
C LYS A 680 -29.23 35.58 -34.40
N SER A 681 -30.09 36.12 -33.52
CA SER A 681 -31.27 36.90 -33.95
C SER A 681 -31.86 37.72 -32.79
N LYS A 682 -31.89 39.04 -33.01
CA LYS A 682 -32.68 40.13 -32.40
C LYS A 682 -32.49 40.47 -30.93
#